data_AF-A0A919EUB2-F1
#
_entry.id   AF-A0A919EUB2-F1
#
_cell.length_a   1.000
_cell.length_b   1.000
_cell.length_c   1.000
_cell.angle_alpha   90.00
_cell.angle_beta   90.00
_cell.angle_gamma   90.00
#
_symmetry.space_group_name_H-M   'P 1'
#
loop_
_entity.id
_entity.type
_entity.pdbx_description
1 polymer ?
#
loop_
_entity_poly.entity_id
_entity_poly.type
_entity_poly.pdbx_seq_one_letter_code
_entity_poly.pdbx_strand_id
1 'polypeptide(L)'
;MTSQVSSPAEQTDGTVVGEQRKPGGAKDVRRLDRVIIRFAGDSGDGMQLTGDRFTSETASFGNDLSTLPNFPAEIRAPAGTLPGVSSFQLHFADHDILTPGDAPNVLVAMNPAALKANIGDLPRGAEIIVNTDEFTKRALQKVGYAGDPLQDGSLDGYSLHPVPLTTLTVEALKEFDLSRKEAERSKNMFALGLLSWMYHRPTAGTEKFLRSKFAKKPEIAEANIAAFRAGWNFGETTEDFAVSYEVAPAATAFPVGTYRNISGNLALAYGLITASRQADLPLFLGSYPITPASDILHELSRHKNFGVRTFQAEDEIAGIGAALGAAFGGSLAVTTTSGPGVALKSETIGLAVSLELPLLVVDIQRGGPSTGLPTKTEQADLLQAMYGRNGEAPVPVVAPRTPADCFDAALEAARIALAYRTPVMLLSDGYLANGSEPWRISDLDELPDLRVRFASGPNHTLEDGTEVFWPYKRDPRTLARPWAVPGTPGLEHRIGGIEKQDGTGNISYDPANHDFMVRTRQAKVDGIDVPDVEVDDPHGARMLVLGWGSTYGPITAAVRRLRAAGEAIAQVHLRHLNPFPRNLGTVLKGYDKVVIPEMNLGQLATLVRAKYLVDAHSYNQVNGMPFKAEQLAAALKEAIDE
;
A
#
# COMPACT_ATOMS: atom_id res chain seq x y z
N MET A 1 -8.50 -1.27 -15.22
CA MET A 1 -8.19 -1.13 -16.66
C MET A 1 -6.79 -1.66 -16.85
N THR A 2 -6.53 -2.36 -17.96
CA THR A 2 -5.22 -2.90 -18.31
C THR A 2 -4.61 -2.10 -19.45
N SER A 3 -3.31 -1.82 -19.39
CA SER A 3 -2.53 -1.22 -20.48
C SER A 3 -1.49 -2.23 -20.98
N GLN A 4 -1.13 -2.17 -22.27
CA GLN A 4 -0.09 -3.02 -22.85
C GLN A 4 1.17 -2.19 -23.10
N VAL A 5 2.31 -2.66 -22.58
CA VAL A 5 3.63 -2.12 -22.95
C VAL A 5 4.18 -3.01 -24.07
N SER A 6 4.44 -2.45 -25.26
CA SER A 6 4.95 -3.17 -26.43
C SER A 6 6.44 -2.89 -26.63
N SER A 7 7.19 -3.81 -27.24
CA SER A 7 8.62 -3.65 -27.56
C SER A 7 8.87 -2.42 -28.45
N PRO A 8 9.99 -1.68 -28.30
CA PRO A 8 10.35 -0.61 -29.22
C PRO A 8 10.52 -1.17 -30.63
N ALA A 9 9.84 -0.60 -31.62
CA ALA A 9 10.18 -0.82 -33.02
C ALA A 9 11.49 -0.07 -33.33
N GLU A 10 12.42 -0.72 -34.03
CA GLU A 10 13.66 -0.11 -34.52
C GLU A 10 13.36 1.17 -35.31
N GLN A 11 13.71 2.32 -34.76
CA GLN A 11 13.70 3.59 -35.48
C GLN A 11 14.99 3.71 -36.28
N THR A 12 14.87 3.57 -37.60
CA THR A 12 15.92 3.87 -38.58
C THR A 12 16.23 5.37 -38.64
N ASP A 13 17.51 5.67 -38.83
CA ASP A 13 18.20 6.95 -38.95
C ASP A 13 17.39 8.17 -39.43
N GLY A 14 17.57 9.28 -38.70
CA GLY A 14 16.99 10.59 -38.98
C GLY A 14 17.73 11.37 -40.06
N THR A 15 16.99 11.82 -41.08
CA THR A 15 17.41 12.89 -41.98
C THR A 15 16.93 14.24 -41.43
N VAL A 16 17.89 15.16 -41.21
CA VAL A 16 17.65 16.55 -40.81
C VAL A 16 17.00 17.31 -41.96
N VAL A 17 15.78 17.83 -41.76
CA VAL A 17 15.16 18.81 -42.68
C VAL A 17 14.45 19.93 -41.90
N GLY A 18 15.04 21.12 -41.97
CA GLY A 18 14.41 22.41 -42.27
C GLY A 18 13.29 22.94 -41.36
N GLU A 19 13.59 24.05 -40.68
CA GLU A 19 12.61 24.95 -40.06
C GLU A 19 11.45 25.30 -41.02
N GLN A 20 10.22 24.96 -40.62
CA GLN A 20 8.99 25.56 -41.16
C GLN A 20 8.24 26.26 -40.03
N ARG A 21 8.02 27.57 -40.22
CA ARG A 21 7.17 28.44 -39.36
C ARG A 21 5.78 27.83 -39.19
N LYS A 22 5.34 27.64 -37.94
CA LYS A 22 3.95 27.29 -37.58
C LYS A 22 3.01 28.49 -37.75
N PRO A 23 1.80 28.31 -38.31
CA PRO A 23 0.74 29.32 -38.28
C PRO A 23 -0.08 29.24 -36.97
N GLY A 24 -0.32 30.41 -36.36
CA GLY A 24 -1.47 30.79 -35.52
C GLY A 24 -1.92 29.91 -34.34
N GLY A 25 -1.60 30.34 -33.10
CA GLY A 25 -2.45 30.12 -31.91
C GLY A 25 -2.16 28.91 -31.02
N ALA A 26 -1.17 28.07 -31.31
CA ALA A 26 -0.84 26.94 -30.43
C ALA A 26 -0.04 27.41 -29.21
N LYS A 27 -0.57 27.15 -28.00
CA LYS A 27 0.12 27.37 -26.72
C LYS A 27 1.43 26.58 -26.67
N ASP A 28 2.40 27.09 -25.91
CA ASP A 28 3.72 26.48 -25.81
C ASP A 28 3.63 25.13 -25.07
N VAL A 29 4.32 24.10 -25.56
CA VAL A 29 4.29 22.75 -24.96
C VAL A 29 5.66 22.48 -24.33
N ARG A 30 5.70 22.36 -23.00
CA ARG A 30 6.93 22.02 -22.26
C ARG A 30 6.97 20.54 -21.93
N ARG A 31 8.10 19.90 -22.23
CA ARG A 31 8.37 18.54 -21.80
C ARG A 31 8.88 18.52 -20.37
N LEU A 32 8.26 17.69 -19.54
CA LEU A 32 8.68 17.42 -18.17
C LEU A 32 8.98 15.93 -18.04
N ASP A 33 10.00 15.59 -17.26
CA ASP A 33 10.35 14.22 -16.91
C ASP A 33 9.43 13.65 -15.82
N ARG A 34 8.93 14.51 -14.93
CA ARG A 34 7.98 14.16 -13.87
C ARG A 34 7.08 15.31 -13.45
N VAL A 35 5.95 14.98 -12.83
CA VAL A 35 4.99 15.95 -12.29
C VAL A 35 4.36 15.41 -11.02
N ILE A 36 4.25 16.27 -10.00
CA ILE A 36 3.51 16.01 -8.76
C ILE A 36 2.31 16.96 -8.68
N ILE A 37 1.10 16.40 -8.66
CA ILE A 37 -0.16 17.15 -8.56
C ILE A 37 -0.82 16.82 -7.24
N ARG A 38 -1.33 17.83 -6.54
CA ARG A 38 -2.19 17.65 -5.37
C ARG A 38 -3.56 18.29 -5.57
N PHE A 39 -4.61 17.48 -5.50
CA PHE A 39 -5.99 17.96 -5.39
C PHE A 39 -6.34 18.10 -3.92
N ALA A 40 -6.88 19.25 -3.50
CA ALA A 40 -7.26 19.50 -2.12
C ALA A 40 -8.61 20.22 -2.03
N GLY A 41 -9.46 19.75 -1.13
CA GLY A 41 -10.82 20.27 -0.93
C GLY A 41 -11.43 19.71 0.35
N ASP A 42 -12.74 19.90 0.55
CA ASP A 42 -13.40 19.33 1.71
C ASP A 42 -13.69 17.84 1.51
N SER A 43 -13.77 17.09 2.63
CA SER A 43 -14.33 15.74 2.59
C SER A 43 -15.73 15.75 1.96
N GLY A 44 -15.89 14.99 0.87
CA GLY A 44 -17.13 14.96 0.09
C GLY A 44 -17.10 15.75 -1.22
N ASP A 45 -16.11 16.62 -1.45
CA ASP A 45 -15.93 17.34 -2.73
C ASP A 45 -15.41 16.43 -3.87
N GLY A 46 -15.14 15.16 -3.57
CA GLY A 46 -14.75 14.17 -4.57
C GLY A 46 -13.30 14.28 -5.04
N MET A 47 -12.39 14.84 -4.24
CA MET A 47 -10.95 14.92 -4.55
C MET A 47 -10.32 13.56 -4.79
N GLN A 48 -10.71 12.57 -3.99
CA GLN A 48 -10.29 11.17 -4.15
C GLN A 48 -10.73 10.61 -5.50
N LEU A 49 -11.99 10.85 -5.88
CA LEU A 49 -12.51 10.41 -7.17
C LEU A 49 -11.78 11.05 -8.35
N THR A 50 -11.53 12.35 -8.27
CA THR A 50 -10.79 13.11 -9.28
C THR A 50 -9.36 12.57 -9.41
N GLY A 51 -8.67 12.38 -8.27
CA GLY A 51 -7.34 11.78 -8.22
C GLY A 51 -7.28 10.37 -8.81
N ASP A 52 -8.19 9.47 -8.40
CA ASP A 52 -8.27 8.11 -8.92
C ASP A 52 -8.50 8.06 -10.44
N ARG A 53 -9.31 8.99 -10.96
CA ARG A 53 -9.57 9.07 -12.40
C ARG A 53 -8.35 9.52 -13.17
N PHE A 54 -7.72 10.61 -12.73
CA PHE A 54 -6.51 11.11 -13.37
C PHE A 54 -5.39 10.06 -13.32
N THR A 55 -5.27 9.33 -12.21
CA THR A 55 -4.36 8.19 -12.05
C THR A 55 -4.65 7.10 -13.09
N SER A 56 -5.91 6.75 -13.30
CA SER A 56 -6.32 5.73 -14.27
C SER A 56 -5.97 6.12 -15.71
N GLU A 57 -6.15 7.38 -16.09
CA GLU A 57 -5.75 7.87 -17.42
C GLU A 57 -4.24 7.92 -17.59
N THR A 58 -3.51 8.36 -16.55
CA THR A 58 -2.05 8.41 -16.54
C THR A 58 -1.44 7.02 -16.68
N ALA A 59 -1.98 6.02 -15.98
CA ALA A 59 -1.59 4.61 -16.16
C ALA A 59 -1.88 4.09 -17.57
N SER A 60 -3.03 4.48 -18.15
CA SER A 60 -3.43 4.05 -19.49
C SER A 60 -2.57 4.67 -20.58
N PHE A 61 -2.02 5.86 -20.34
CA PHE A 61 -1.04 6.52 -21.21
C PHE A 61 0.36 5.86 -21.13
N GLY A 62 0.61 5.04 -20.11
CA GLY A 62 1.86 4.30 -19.95
C GLY A 62 2.92 5.03 -19.12
N ASN A 63 2.53 6.02 -18.31
CA ASN A 63 3.43 6.61 -17.33
C ASN A 63 3.60 5.68 -16.11
N ASP A 64 4.77 5.74 -15.48
CA ASP A 64 4.87 5.29 -14.09
C ASP A 64 4.15 6.29 -13.17
N LEU A 65 3.62 5.79 -12.06
CA LEU A 65 2.88 6.59 -11.09
C LEU A 65 2.99 6.09 -9.66
N SER A 66 2.82 7.03 -8.72
CA SER A 66 2.65 6.75 -7.29
C SER A 66 1.64 7.73 -6.70
N THR A 67 0.75 7.25 -5.82
CA THR A 67 -0.32 8.05 -5.22
C THR A 67 -0.26 8.09 -3.70
N LEU A 68 -0.77 9.19 -3.14
CA LEU A 68 -0.97 9.36 -1.70
C LEU A 68 -2.34 9.99 -1.42
N PRO A 69 -3.35 9.15 -1.18
CA PRO A 69 -4.61 9.58 -0.59
C PRO A 69 -4.40 10.08 0.84
N ASN A 70 -4.95 11.24 1.17
CA ASN A 70 -4.93 11.80 2.53
C ASN A 70 -6.35 12.15 2.97
N PHE A 71 -6.84 11.39 3.96
CA PHE A 71 -8.17 11.55 4.51
C PHE A 71 -8.12 12.33 5.83
N PRO A 72 -9.09 13.24 6.08
CA PRO A 72 -9.25 13.83 7.39
C PRO A 72 -9.61 12.74 8.42
N ALA A 73 -9.23 12.96 9.67
CA ALA A 73 -9.54 12.02 10.76
C ALA A 73 -11.06 11.95 11.03
N GLU A 74 -11.79 13.03 10.77
CA GLU A 74 -13.23 13.11 10.97
C GLU A 74 -14.00 12.73 9.69
N ILE A 75 -14.94 11.80 9.80
CA ILE A 75 -15.80 11.36 8.67
C ILE A 75 -16.64 12.53 8.13
N ARG A 76 -17.05 13.46 9.01
CA ARG A 76 -17.84 14.66 8.66
C ARG A 76 -17.33 15.89 9.39
N ALA A 77 -16.07 16.24 9.17
CA ALA A 77 -15.58 17.55 9.57
C ALA A 77 -16.45 18.67 8.97
N PRO A 78 -16.63 19.80 9.65
CA PRO A 78 -17.34 20.94 9.09
C PRO A 78 -16.65 21.43 7.80
N ALA A 79 -17.38 21.52 6.69
CA ALA A 79 -16.87 22.02 5.41
C ALA A 79 -16.19 23.40 5.56
N GLY A 80 -15.07 23.63 4.86
CA GLY A 80 -14.28 24.85 4.94
C GLY A 80 -13.52 25.01 6.25
N THR A 81 -13.07 23.91 6.86
CA THR A 81 -12.19 23.92 8.03
C THR A 81 -10.92 23.12 7.77
N LEU A 82 -9.81 23.45 8.45
CA LEU A 82 -8.54 22.74 8.29
C LEU A 82 -8.65 21.23 8.60
N PRO A 83 -9.33 20.80 9.68
CA PRO A 83 -9.49 19.36 9.96
C PRO A 83 -10.34 18.62 8.93
N GLY A 84 -11.12 19.32 8.11
CA GLY A 84 -11.96 18.73 7.06
C GLY A 84 -11.34 18.65 5.69
N VAL A 85 -10.10 19.13 5.54
CA VAL A 85 -9.38 19.06 4.27
C VAL A 85 -9.04 17.60 3.96
N SER A 86 -9.45 17.16 2.78
CA SER A 86 -9.00 15.94 2.15
C SER A 86 -8.15 16.29 0.94
N SER A 87 -7.07 15.54 0.74
CA SER A 87 -6.22 15.69 -0.45
C SER A 87 -5.89 14.36 -1.11
N PHE A 88 -5.59 14.43 -2.39
CA PHE A 88 -5.06 13.32 -3.19
C PHE A 88 -3.85 13.83 -3.94
N GLN A 89 -2.69 13.23 -3.67
CA GLN A 89 -1.47 13.52 -4.40
C GLN A 89 -1.17 12.40 -5.40
N LEU A 90 -0.75 12.80 -6.59
CA LEU A 90 -0.29 11.92 -7.64
C LEU A 90 1.07 12.42 -8.14
N HIS A 91 2.03 11.50 -8.22
CA HIS A 91 3.28 11.69 -8.92
C HIS A 91 3.31 10.77 -10.13
N PHE A 92 3.67 11.29 -11.29
CA PHE A 92 3.87 10.48 -12.49
C PHE A 92 5.07 10.98 -13.27
N ALA A 93 5.71 10.05 -13.97
CA ALA A 93 6.97 10.30 -14.66
C ALA A 93 7.09 9.47 -15.95
N ASP A 94 8.09 9.82 -16.75
CA ASP A 94 8.57 9.05 -17.91
C ASP A 94 9.63 8.00 -17.54
N HIS A 95 9.90 7.82 -16.26
CA HIS A 95 10.85 6.87 -15.68
C HIS A 95 10.31 6.29 -14.37
N ASP A 96 11.00 5.28 -13.83
CA ASP A 96 10.65 4.61 -12.57
C ASP A 96 10.66 5.56 -11.36
N ILE A 97 9.54 5.64 -10.64
CA ILE A 97 9.33 6.45 -9.43
C ILE A 97 8.75 5.61 -8.30
N LEU A 98 9.28 5.81 -7.09
CA LEU A 98 8.99 4.95 -5.94
C LEU A 98 8.26 5.67 -4.80
N THR A 99 7.95 6.95 -4.99
CA THR A 99 7.30 7.79 -3.98
C THR A 99 6.24 8.68 -4.64
N PRO A 100 5.22 9.12 -3.90
CA PRO A 100 4.23 10.09 -4.38
C PRO A 100 4.81 11.50 -4.53
N GLY A 101 6.12 11.70 -4.30
CA GLY A 101 6.81 12.99 -4.40
C GLY A 101 6.75 13.82 -3.12
N ASP A 102 7.81 14.57 -2.84
CA ASP A 102 7.97 15.33 -1.58
C ASP A 102 7.17 16.64 -1.57
N ALA A 103 7.09 17.31 -2.72
CA ALA A 103 6.58 18.66 -2.87
C ALA A 103 5.77 18.78 -4.18
N PRO A 104 4.48 19.15 -4.13
CA PRO A 104 3.65 19.29 -5.32
C PRO A 104 4.14 20.40 -6.26
N ASN A 105 4.24 20.10 -7.55
CA ASN A 105 4.44 21.13 -8.59
C ASN A 105 3.16 21.92 -8.83
N VAL A 106 1.99 21.28 -8.64
CA VAL A 106 0.67 21.88 -8.86
C VAL A 106 -0.25 21.57 -7.69
N LEU A 107 -0.89 22.61 -7.16
CA LEU A 107 -1.96 22.50 -6.17
C LEU A 107 -3.28 22.98 -6.76
N VAL A 108 -4.28 22.10 -6.78
CA VAL A 108 -5.67 22.48 -7.04
C VAL A 108 -6.37 22.65 -5.69
N ALA A 109 -6.59 23.89 -5.27
CA ALA A 109 -7.23 24.23 -4.01
C ALA A 109 -8.70 24.65 -4.23
N MET A 110 -9.62 23.78 -3.80
CA MET A 110 -11.06 24.01 -3.96
C MET A 110 -11.63 25.07 -3.04
N ASN A 111 -10.92 25.45 -1.96
CA ASN A 111 -11.36 26.45 -0.98
C ASN A 111 -10.16 27.00 -0.17
N PRO A 112 -10.35 28.04 0.67
CA PRO A 112 -9.26 28.62 1.46
C PRO A 112 -8.61 27.66 2.48
N ALA A 113 -9.39 26.71 3.02
CA ALA A 113 -8.86 25.71 3.96
C ALA A 113 -7.87 24.77 3.26
N ALA A 114 -8.23 24.31 2.06
CA ALA A 114 -7.37 23.49 1.21
C ALA A 114 -6.07 24.21 0.85
N LEU A 115 -6.13 25.51 0.52
CA LEU A 115 -4.93 26.32 0.28
C LEU A 115 -4.05 26.38 1.54
N LYS A 116 -4.63 26.81 2.68
CA LYS A 116 -3.88 27.00 3.93
C LYS A 116 -3.21 25.73 4.43
N ALA A 117 -3.90 24.59 4.30
CA ALA A 117 -3.41 23.30 4.77
C ALA A 117 -2.26 22.73 3.92
N ASN A 118 -2.08 23.18 2.68
CA ASN A 118 -1.14 22.56 1.73
C ASN A 118 -0.04 23.50 1.21
N ILE A 119 -0.23 24.82 1.28
CA ILE A 119 0.72 25.78 0.69
C ILE A 119 2.15 25.64 1.23
N GLY A 120 2.32 25.26 2.49
CA GLY A 120 3.64 25.05 3.10
C GLY A 120 4.44 23.89 2.50
N ASP A 121 3.80 22.97 1.78
CA ASP A 121 4.49 21.87 1.08
C ASP A 121 4.91 22.25 -0.36
N LEU A 122 4.44 23.37 -0.90
CA LEU A 122 4.73 23.76 -2.28
C LEU A 122 6.07 24.47 -2.39
N PRO A 123 6.91 24.12 -3.38
CA PRO A 123 8.11 24.88 -3.69
C PRO A 123 7.74 26.24 -4.32
N ARG A 124 8.67 27.20 -4.24
CA ARG A 124 8.51 28.46 -4.98
C ARG A 124 8.42 28.18 -6.49
N GLY A 125 7.59 28.94 -7.17
CA GLY A 125 7.30 28.78 -8.60
C GLY A 125 6.29 27.67 -8.91
N ALA A 126 5.79 26.93 -7.91
CA ALA A 126 4.71 25.96 -8.12
C ALA A 126 3.43 26.65 -8.62
N GLU A 127 2.63 25.92 -9.39
CA GLU A 127 1.35 26.40 -9.87
C GLU A 127 0.25 26.17 -8.82
N ILE A 128 -0.59 27.18 -8.63
CA ILE A 128 -1.72 27.12 -7.70
C ILE A 128 -2.98 27.47 -8.48
N ILE A 129 -3.87 26.50 -8.64
CA ILE A 129 -5.21 26.70 -9.20
C ILE A 129 -6.18 26.83 -8.04
N VAL A 130 -6.80 28.00 -7.89
CA VAL A 130 -7.73 28.28 -6.79
C VAL A 130 -9.15 28.48 -7.30
N ASN A 131 -10.13 27.89 -6.59
CA ASN A 131 -11.53 28.20 -6.82
C ASN A 131 -11.90 29.56 -6.20
N THR A 132 -11.90 30.63 -6.99
CA THR A 132 -12.14 31.98 -6.47
C THR A 132 -13.54 32.18 -5.87
N ASP A 133 -14.54 31.38 -6.30
CA ASP A 133 -15.91 31.46 -5.78
C ASP A 133 -15.99 31.15 -4.28
N GLU A 134 -15.02 30.42 -3.72
CA GLU A 134 -15.00 29.98 -2.32
C GLU A 134 -14.23 30.94 -1.39
N PHE A 135 -13.51 31.93 -1.94
CA PHE A 135 -12.70 32.90 -1.19
C PHE A 135 -13.54 34.07 -0.67
N THR A 136 -14.66 33.75 -0.01
CA THR A 136 -15.53 34.76 0.61
C THR A 136 -14.96 35.22 1.95
N LYS A 137 -15.30 36.46 2.36
CA LYS A 137 -14.87 37.02 3.66
C LYS A 137 -15.21 36.10 4.85
N ARG A 138 -16.36 35.43 4.80
CA ARG A 138 -16.79 34.47 5.84
C ARG A 138 -15.94 33.20 5.84
N ALA A 139 -15.61 32.65 4.67
CA ALA A 139 -14.77 31.46 4.55
C ALA A 139 -13.32 31.74 5.02
N LEU A 140 -12.76 32.89 4.63
CA LEU A 140 -11.43 33.33 5.07
C LEU A 140 -11.34 33.48 6.59
N GLN A 141 -12.33 34.15 7.21
CA GLN A 141 -12.41 34.28 8.67
C GLN A 141 -12.52 32.93 9.36
N LYS A 142 -13.32 32.02 8.82
CA LYS A 142 -13.52 30.67 9.38
C LYS A 142 -12.21 29.86 9.44
N VAL A 143 -11.34 30.05 8.46
CA VAL A 143 -10.03 29.39 8.36
C VAL A 143 -8.93 30.17 9.10
N GLY A 144 -9.23 31.38 9.58
CA GLY A 144 -8.31 32.23 10.30
C GLY A 144 -7.29 32.93 9.39
N TYR A 145 -7.71 33.39 8.21
CA TYR A 145 -6.93 34.33 7.41
C TYR A 145 -7.16 35.77 7.89
N ALA A 146 -6.09 36.58 7.93
CA ALA A 146 -6.16 37.99 8.31
C ALA A 146 -6.66 38.88 7.15
N GLY A 147 -6.31 38.53 5.92
CA GLY A 147 -6.73 39.17 4.67
C GLY A 147 -7.01 38.12 3.60
N ASP A 148 -7.34 38.56 2.39
CA ASP A 148 -7.47 37.64 1.25
C ASP A 148 -6.07 37.27 0.73
N PRO A 149 -5.64 35.99 0.84
CA PRO A 149 -4.32 35.58 0.35
C PRO A 149 -4.16 35.75 -1.16
N LEU A 150 -5.27 35.88 -1.91
CA LEU A 150 -5.23 36.14 -3.35
C LEU A 150 -4.86 37.59 -3.68
N GLN A 151 -4.84 38.49 -2.70
CA GLN A 151 -4.66 39.94 -2.90
C GLN A 151 -3.59 40.56 -1.98
N ASP A 152 -3.11 39.85 -0.96
CA ASP A 152 -2.20 40.39 0.06
C ASP A 152 -0.70 40.21 -0.26
N GLY A 153 -0.37 39.67 -1.44
CA GLY A 153 1.00 39.40 -1.90
C GLY A 153 1.63 38.13 -1.29
N SER A 154 0.92 37.40 -0.43
CA SER A 154 1.44 36.17 0.18
C SER A 154 1.71 35.05 -0.84
N LEU A 155 1.10 35.14 -2.03
CA LEU A 155 1.22 34.16 -3.11
C LEU A 155 2.18 34.59 -4.24
N ASP A 156 2.88 35.72 -4.12
CA ASP A 156 3.77 36.25 -5.17
C ASP A 156 4.92 35.31 -5.55
N GLY A 157 5.26 34.38 -4.67
CA GLY A 157 6.27 33.35 -4.91
C GLY A 157 5.80 32.17 -5.76
N TYR A 158 4.54 32.16 -6.22
CA TYR A 158 3.89 31.06 -6.93
C TYR A 158 3.26 31.53 -8.23
N SER A 159 2.99 30.60 -9.15
CA SER A 159 2.18 30.87 -10.34
C SER A 159 0.70 30.68 -10.00
N LEU A 160 0.01 31.77 -9.66
CA LEU A 160 -1.38 31.75 -9.24
C LEU A 160 -2.34 31.81 -10.43
N HIS A 161 -3.24 30.83 -10.54
CA HIS A 161 -4.30 30.73 -11.55
C HIS A 161 -5.68 30.84 -10.86
N PRO A 162 -6.27 32.05 -10.79
CA PRO A 162 -7.59 32.25 -10.20
C PRO A 162 -8.70 31.80 -11.14
N VAL A 163 -9.40 30.71 -10.82
CA VAL A 163 -10.47 30.16 -11.66
C VAL A 163 -11.80 30.15 -10.89
N PRO A 164 -12.89 30.78 -11.40
CA PRO A 164 -14.21 30.69 -10.79
C PRO A 164 -14.85 29.34 -11.13
N LEU A 165 -14.29 28.26 -10.58
CA LEU A 165 -14.64 26.87 -10.91
C LEU A 165 -16.11 26.57 -10.66
N THR A 166 -16.69 27.08 -9.58
CA THR A 166 -18.09 26.86 -9.25
C THR A 166 -19.00 27.55 -10.27
N THR A 167 -18.73 28.82 -10.56
CA THR A 167 -19.51 29.61 -11.52
C THR A 167 -19.44 29.01 -12.92
N LEU A 168 -18.23 28.65 -13.40
CA LEU A 168 -18.05 28.04 -14.73
C LEU A 168 -18.72 26.67 -14.83
N THR A 169 -18.66 25.86 -13.77
CA THR A 169 -19.34 24.56 -13.75
C THR A 169 -20.85 24.72 -13.81
N VAL A 170 -21.43 25.63 -13.03
CA VAL A 170 -22.88 25.85 -13.02
C VAL A 170 -23.36 26.37 -14.37
N GLU A 171 -22.62 27.29 -14.99
CA GLU A 171 -22.95 27.83 -16.32
C GLU A 171 -22.90 26.75 -17.41
N ALA A 172 -21.89 25.88 -17.38
CA ALA A 172 -21.78 24.75 -18.30
C ALA A 172 -22.93 23.73 -18.16
N LEU A 173 -23.59 23.69 -17.01
CA LEU A 173 -24.66 22.76 -16.69
C LEU A 173 -26.06 23.38 -16.73
N LYS A 174 -26.20 24.64 -17.14
CA LYS A 174 -27.49 25.37 -17.14
C LYS A 174 -28.59 24.73 -17.98
N GLU A 175 -28.21 23.96 -19.01
CA GLU A 175 -29.15 23.27 -19.91
C GLU A 175 -29.59 21.91 -19.37
N PHE A 176 -28.97 21.43 -18.29
CA PHE A 176 -29.37 20.21 -17.60
C PHE A 176 -30.41 20.54 -16.52
N ASP A 177 -31.41 19.68 -16.36
CA ASP A 177 -32.41 19.80 -15.29
C ASP A 177 -31.81 19.36 -13.94
N LEU A 178 -30.90 20.18 -13.41
CA LEU A 178 -30.20 19.96 -12.14
C LEU A 178 -30.44 21.13 -11.21
N SER A 179 -30.62 20.83 -9.92
CA SER A 179 -30.55 21.88 -8.92
C SER A 179 -29.14 22.49 -8.89
N ARG A 180 -29.03 23.76 -8.49
CA ARG A 180 -27.72 24.43 -8.32
C ARG A 180 -26.76 23.60 -7.46
N LYS A 181 -27.25 23.00 -6.38
CA LYS A 181 -26.46 22.14 -5.49
C LYS A 181 -25.95 20.87 -6.18
N GLU A 182 -26.70 20.31 -7.13
CA GLU A 182 -26.25 19.16 -7.92
C GLU A 182 -25.21 19.56 -8.96
N ALA A 183 -25.39 20.70 -9.61
CA ALA A 183 -24.39 21.25 -10.54
C ALA A 183 -23.05 21.57 -9.84
N GLU A 184 -23.10 22.19 -8.64
CA GLU A 184 -21.91 22.51 -7.83
C GLU A 184 -21.10 21.25 -7.45
N ARG A 185 -21.74 20.09 -7.29
CA ARG A 185 -21.03 18.82 -6.99
C ARG A 185 -20.22 18.28 -8.16
N SER A 186 -20.38 18.81 -9.37
CA SER A 186 -19.61 18.44 -10.56
C SER A 186 -18.36 19.30 -10.74
N LYS A 187 -18.07 20.26 -9.84
CA LYS A 187 -16.89 21.15 -9.93
C LYS A 187 -15.56 20.38 -9.95
N ASN A 188 -15.52 19.22 -9.30
CA ASN A 188 -14.38 18.33 -9.31
C ASN A 188 -14.12 17.69 -10.69
N MET A 189 -15.16 17.51 -11.51
CA MET A 189 -15.03 17.05 -12.90
C MET A 189 -14.52 18.16 -13.81
N PHE A 190 -14.93 19.42 -13.57
CA PHE A 190 -14.35 20.56 -14.28
C PHE A 190 -12.84 20.66 -14.02
N ALA A 191 -12.41 20.59 -12.75
CA ALA A 191 -11.00 20.58 -12.40
C ALA A 191 -10.24 19.38 -13.01
N LEU A 192 -10.87 18.21 -13.06
CA LEU A 192 -10.32 17.03 -13.74
C LEU A 192 -10.10 17.31 -15.24
N GLY A 193 -11.09 17.91 -15.91
CA GLY A 193 -11.02 18.28 -17.32
C GLY A 193 -9.88 19.26 -17.62
N LEU A 194 -9.75 20.28 -16.78
CA LEU A 194 -8.69 21.28 -16.89
C LEU A 194 -7.30 20.64 -16.78
N LEU A 195 -7.08 19.79 -15.79
CA LEU A 195 -5.79 19.11 -15.67
C LEU A 195 -5.56 18.06 -16.76
N SER A 196 -6.61 17.38 -17.23
CA SER A 196 -6.50 16.47 -18.37
C SER A 196 -6.04 17.21 -19.62
N TRP A 197 -6.52 18.44 -19.84
CA TRP A 197 -6.00 19.30 -20.91
C TRP A 197 -4.53 19.69 -20.65
N MET A 198 -4.24 20.18 -19.44
CA MET A 198 -2.93 20.72 -19.07
C MET A 198 -1.79 19.69 -19.23
N TYR A 199 -2.08 18.41 -19.06
CA TYR A 199 -1.12 17.29 -19.19
C TYR A 199 -1.39 16.36 -20.37
N HIS A 200 -2.15 16.82 -21.36
CA HIS A 200 -2.48 16.08 -22.60
C HIS A 200 -3.01 14.66 -22.35
N ARG A 201 -3.83 14.48 -21.31
CA ARG A 201 -4.43 13.18 -20.97
C ARG A 201 -5.63 12.90 -21.89
N PRO A 202 -5.77 11.67 -22.41
CA PRO A 202 -6.93 11.28 -23.21
C PRO A 202 -8.25 11.47 -22.45
N THR A 203 -9.28 11.96 -23.14
CA THR A 203 -10.60 12.22 -22.54
C THR A 203 -11.54 11.01 -22.60
N ALA A 204 -11.40 10.17 -23.64
CA ALA A 204 -12.34 9.09 -23.94
C ALA A 204 -12.48 8.05 -22.82
N GLY A 205 -11.38 7.72 -22.11
CA GLY A 205 -11.39 6.78 -20.98
C GLY A 205 -12.27 7.28 -19.83
N THR A 206 -12.14 8.56 -19.51
CA THR A 206 -12.88 9.22 -18.42
C THR A 206 -14.35 9.32 -18.75
N GLU A 207 -14.69 9.69 -19.99
CA GLU A 207 -16.10 9.74 -20.44
C GLU A 207 -16.77 8.36 -20.35
N LYS A 208 -16.11 7.31 -20.83
CA LYS A 208 -16.61 5.92 -20.74
C LYS A 208 -16.83 5.50 -19.29
N PHE A 209 -15.90 5.86 -18.40
CA PHE A 209 -16.03 5.59 -16.98
C PHE A 209 -17.26 6.29 -16.39
N LEU A 210 -17.44 7.58 -16.66
CA LEU A 210 -18.57 8.36 -16.12
C LEU A 210 -19.92 7.77 -16.56
N ARG A 211 -20.05 7.39 -17.84
CA ARG A 211 -21.23 6.67 -18.36
C ARG A 211 -21.47 5.36 -17.62
N SER A 212 -20.42 4.60 -17.34
CA SER A 212 -20.51 3.32 -16.64
C SER A 212 -20.88 3.47 -15.16
N LYS A 213 -20.23 4.41 -14.46
CA LYS A 213 -20.45 4.67 -13.03
C LYS A 213 -21.87 5.15 -12.75
N PHE A 214 -22.37 6.05 -13.58
CA PHE A 214 -23.70 6.63 -13.46
C PHE A 214 -24.71 6.00 -14.43
N ALA A 215 -24.49 4.74 -14.84
CA ALA A 215 -25.38 4.05 -15.78
C ALA A 215 -26.85 3.99 -15.33
N LYS A 216 -27.10 4.02 -14.01
CA LYS A 216 -28.44 4.07 -13.42
C LYS A 216 -29.07 5.47 -13.42
N LYS A 217 -28.30 6.52 -13.69
CA LYS A 217 -28.71 7.93 -13.74
C LYS A 217 -28.04 8.63 -14.94
N PRO A 218 -28.51 8.38 -16.17
CA PRO A 218 -27.86 8.87 -17.39
C PRO A 218 -27.71 10.40 -17.45
N GLU A 219 -28.70 11.15 -16.95
CA GLU A 219 -28.66 12.61 -16.88
C GLU A 219 -27.50 13.12 -16.03
N ILE A 220 -27.24 12.46 -14.88
CA ILE A 220 -26.08 12.77 -14.03
C ILE A 220 -24.77 12.40 -14.73
N ALA A 221 -24.76 11.31 -15.52
CA ALA A 221 -23.58 10.91 -16.28
C ALA A 221 -23.22 11.99 -17.31
N GLU A 222 -24.18 12.41 -18.13
CA GLU A 222 -23.96 13.43 -19.17
C GLU A 222 -23.63 14.79 -18.56
N ALA A 223 -24.23 15.17 -17.43
CA ALA A 223 -23.86 16.39 -16.73
C ALA A 223 -22.40 16.36 -16.24
N ASN A 224 -21.93 15.24 -15.66
CA ASN A 224 -20.53 15.12 -15.25
C ASN A 224 -19.57 15.17 -16.46
N ILE A 225 -19.98 14.60 -17.61
CA ILE A 225 -19.21 14.66 -18.86
C ILE A 225 -19.17 16.09 -19.40
N ALA A 226 -20.28 16.82 -19.37
CA ALA A 226 -20.35 18.21 -19.79
C ALA A 226 -19.46 19.11 -18.91
N ALA A 227 -19.50 18.93 -17.59
CA ALA A 227 -18.60 19.64 -16.67
C ALA A 227 -17.12 19.32 -16.95
N PHE A 228 -16.79 18.05 -17.19
CA PHE A 228 -15.44 17.62 -17.56
C PHE A 228 -14.97 18.26 -18.88
N ARG A 229 -15.79 18.21 -19.93
CA ARG A 229 -15.49 18.85 -21.22
C ARG A 229 -15.36 20.36 -21.11
N ALA A 230 -16.20 21.01 -20.30
CA ALA A 230 -16.11 22.43 -20.04
C ALA A 230 -14.76 22.81 -19.42
N GLY A 231 -14.27 22.02 -18.45
CA GLY A 231 -12.94 22.21 -17.88
C GLY A 231 -11.80 22.03 -18.89
N TRP A 232 -11.91 21.02 -19.76
CA TRP A 232 -10.94 20.77 -20.82
C TRP A 232 -10.91 21.92 -21.85
N ASN A 233 -12.08 22.36 -22.32
CA ASN A 233 -12.24 23.49 -23.25
C ASN A 233 -11.78 24.81 -22.63
N PHE A 234 -12.00 25.02 -21.33
CA PHE A 234 -11.50 26.20 -20.61
C PHE A 234 -9.97 26.26 -20.68
N GLY A 235 -9.31 25.12 -20.50
CA GLY A 235 -7.88 24.98 -20.72
C GLY A 235 -7.43 25.45 -22.10
N GLU A 236 -8.10 25.00 -23.18
CA GLU A 236 -7.76 25.42 -24.55
C GLU A 236 -7.93 26.93 -24.79
N THR A 237 -8.99 27.51 -24.22
CA THR A 237 -9.45 28.85 -24.59
C THR A 237 -8.92 29.98 -23.69
N THR A 238 -8.54 29.70 -22.45
CA THR A 238 -8.03 30.73 -21.54
C THR A 238 -6.59 31.12 -21.88
N GLU A 239 -6.22 32.39 -21.72
CA GLU A 239 -4.81 32.83 -21.84
C GLU A 239 -4.01 32.62 -20.54
N ASP A 240 -4.70 32.32 -19.42
CA ASP A 240 -4.08 32.17 -18.09
C ASP A 240 -3.12 30.98 -17.98
N PHE A 241 -3.25 29.99 -18.87
CA PHE A 241 -2.31 28.88 -19.01
C PHE A 241 -1.55 29.05 -20.33
N ALA A 242 -0.41 29.73 -20.28
CA ALA A 242 0.45 29.98 -21.44
C ALA A 242 1.17 28.71 -21.95
N VAL A 243 1.24 27.68 -21.10
CA VAL A 243 2.00 26.46 -21.34
C VAL A 243 1.15 25.23 -20.99
N SER A 244 1.20 24.20 -21.83
CA SER A 244 0.76 22.85 -21.47
C SER A 244 1.97 21.90 -21.37
N TYR A 245 1.83 20.81 -20.62
CA TYR A 245 2.93 19.92 -20.27
C TYR A 245 2.77 18.54 -20.90
N GLU A 246 3.87 17.97 -21.36
CA GLU A 246 3.94 16.60 -21.86
C GLU A 246 4.93 15.80 -21.01
N VAL A 247 4.46 14.66 -20.47
CA VAL A 247 5.31 13.65 -19.81
C VAL A 247 5.23 12.38 -20.66
N ALA A 248 6.37 11.96 -21.22
CA ALA A 248 6.44 10.81 -22.11
C ALA A 248 6.08 9.50 -21.38
N PRO A 249 5.59 8.45 -22.06
CA PRO A 249 5.38 7.14 -21.44
C PRO A 249 6.69 6.55 -20.90
N ALA A 250 6.62 5.82 -19.78
CA ALA A 250 7.77 5.17 -19.14
C ALA A 250 8.13 3.84 -19.80
N ALA A 251 8.28 3.85 -21.14
CA ALA A 251 8.40 2.64 -21.97
C ALA A 251 9.65 1.81 -21.67
N THR A 252 10.69 2.40 -21.08
CA THR A 252 11.94 1.73 -20.70
C THR A 252 12.02 1.36 -19.21
N ALA A 253 11.10 1.85 -18.39
CA ALA A 253 11.08 1.59 -16.94
C ALA A 253 10.51 0.21 -16.60
N PHE A 254 9.71 -0.37 -17.51
CA PHE A 254 8.96 -1.59 -17.26
C PHE A 254 9.26 -2.68 -18.29
N PRO A 255 9.39 -3.95 -17.84
CA PRO A 255 9.39 -5.09 -18.75
C PRO A 255 8.13 -5.12 -19.62
N VAL A 256 8.24 -5.68 -20.83
CA VAL A 256 7.07 -5.92 -21.71
C VAL A 256 6.04 -6.78 -20.98
N GLY A 257 4.76 -6.39 -21.06
CA GLY A 257 3.70 -7.13 -20.38
C GLY A 257 2.35 -6.40 -20.36
N THR A 258 1.37 -7.06 -19.73
CA THR A 258 0.07 -6.45 -19.43
C THR A 258 0.09 -5.87 -18.03
N TYR A 259 -0.14 -4.56 -17.93
CA TYR A 259 -0.12 -3.83 -16.68
C TYR A 259 -1.50 -3.42 -16.25
N ARG A 260 -1.70 -3.30 -14.95
CA ARG A 260 -2.90 -2.72 -14.33
C ARG A 260 -2.48 -1.83 -13.17
N ASN A 261 -3.08 -0.66 -13.07
CA ASN A 261 -2.97 0.12 -11.83
C ASN A 261 -3.64 -0.63 -10.66
N ILE A 262 -2.91 -0.82 -9.57
CA ILE A 262 -3.37 -1.56 -8.39
C ILE A 262 -3.01 -0.83 -7.11
N SER A 263 -3.91 -0.84 -6.12
CA SER A 263 -3.62 -0.39 -4.76
C SER A 263 -3.18 -1.56 -3.87
N GLY A 264 -2.49 -1.28 -2.77
CA GLY A 264 -1.93 -2.35 -1.91
C GLY A 264 -2.98 -3.29 -1.34
N ASN A 265 -4.10 -2.78 -0.82
CA ASN A 265 -5.18 -3.62 -0.31
C ASN A 265 -5.83 -4.49 -1.40
N LEU A 266 -5.92 -3.95 -2.63
CA LEU A 266 -6.46 -4.70 -3.77
C LEU A 266 -5.48 -5.80 -4.23
N ALA A 267 -4.19 -5.47 -4.29
CA ALA A 267 -3.13 -6.44 -4.59
C ALA A 267 -3.09 -7.56 -3.56
N LEU A 268 -3.22 -7.24 -2.27
CA LEU A 268 -3.28 -8.22 -1.19
C LEU A 268 -4.50 -9.14 -1.32
N ALA A 269 -5.70 -8.58 -1.58
CA ALA A 269 -6.91 -9.36 -1.80
C ALA A 269 -6.75 -10.33 -2.99
N TYR A 270 -6.14 -9.88 -4.09
CA TYR A 270 -5.85 -10.74 -5.24
C TYR A 270 -4.80 -11.79 -4.92
N GLY A 271 -3.75 -11.45 -4.18
CA GLY A 271 -2.72 -12.40 -3.72
C GLY A 271 -3.31 -13.52 -2.87
N LEU A 272 -4.26 -13.21 -1.98
CA LEU A 272 -4.97 -14.21 -1.17
C LEU A 272 -5.85 -15.14 -2.01
N ILE A 273 -6.56 -14.60 -3.01
CA ILE A 273 -7.35 -15.41 -3.95
C ILE A 273 -6.42 -16.33 -4.75
N THR A 274 -5.32 -15.80 -5.27
CA THR A 274 -4.31 -16.57 -6.00
C THR A 274 -3.70 -17.65 -5.13
N ALA A 275 -3.36 -17.34 -3.87
CA ALA A 275 -2.84 -18.32 -2.93
C ALA A 275 -3.82 -19.47 -2.68
N SER A 276 -5.10 -19.15 -2.51
CA SER A 276 -6.18 -20.14 -2.37
C SER A 276 -6.28 -21.05 -3.60
N ARG A 277 -6.18 -20.47 -4.80
CA ARG A 277 -6.17 -21.25 -6.05
C ARG A 277 -4.93 -22.13 -6.19
N GLN A 278 -3.75 -21.61 -5.88
CA GLN A 278 -2.50 -22.37 -5.98
C GLN A 278 -2.37 -23.43 -4.90
N ALA A 279 -3.07 -23.28 -3.76
CA ALA A 279 -3.12 -24.29 -2.72
C ALA A 279 -4.20 -25.36 -2.95
N ASP A 280 -5.12 -25.12 -3.90
CA ASP A 280 -6.36 -25.89 -4.08
C ASP A 280 -7.20 -25.98 -2.80
N LEU A 281 -7.31 -24.85 -2.08
CA LEU A 281 -8.06 -24.74 -0.83
C LEU A 281 -9.09 -23.61 -0.90
N PRO A 282 -10.29 -23.75 -0.32
CA PRO A 282 -11.22 -22.64 -0.21
C PRO A 282 -10.63 -21.53 0.68
N LEU A 283 -10.82 -20.28 0.27
CA LEU A 283 -10.41 -19.10 1.05
C LEU A 283 -11.50 -18.76 2.07
N PHE A 284 -11.14 -18.70 3.35
CA PHE A 284 -12.01 -18.20 4.41
C PHE A 284 -11.43 -16.95 5.07
N LEU A 285 -12.16 -15.85 5.04
CA LEU A 285 -11.83 -14.63 5.77
C LEU A 285 -12.78 -14.46 6.96
N GLY A 286 -12.25 -14.55 8.18
CA GLY A 286 -12.95 -14.15 9.41
C GLY A 286 -12.39 -12.82 9.90
N SER A 287 -13.19 -11.75 9.87
CA SER A 287 -12.68 -10.39 10.15
C SER A 287 -13.73 -9.47 10.76
N TYR A 288 -13.26 -8.43 11.45
CA TYR A 288 -14.06 -7.31 11.95
C TYR A 288 -13.66 -6.04 11.17
N PRO A 289 -14.60 -5.20 10.72
CA PRO A 289 -14.26 -4.00 9.95
C PRO A 289 -13.43 -3.00 10.77
N ILE A 290 -12.22 -2.71 10.30
CA ILE A 290 -11.31 -1.71 10.89
C ILE A 290 -10.53 -0.99 9.78
N THR A 291 -10.42 0.34 9.86
CA THR A 291 -9.59 1.13 8.93
C THR A 291 -8.11 0.89 9.22
N PRO A 292 -7.23 0.72 8.22
CA PRO A 292 -7.49 0.70 6.77
C PRO A 292 -7.69 -0.72 6.17
N ALA A 293 -7.92 -1.76 6.96
CA ALA A 293 -8.01 -3.15 6.49
C ALA A 293 -9.37 -3.57 5.88
N SER A 294 -10.44 -2.82 6.13
CA SER A 294 -11.81 -3.18 5.67
C SER A 294 -11.95 -3.37 4.16
N ASP A 295 -11.13 -2.70 3.35
CA ASP A 295 -11.23 -2.81 1.89
C ASP A 295 -10.86 -4.19 1.35
N ILE A 296 -10.04 -4.95 2.09
CA ILE A 296 -9.76 -6.35 1.75
C ILE A 296 -11.03 -7.19 1.90
N LEU A 297 -11.80 -6.99 2.98
CA LEU A 297 -13.08 -7.66 3.18
C LEU A 297 -14.08 -7.27 2.08
N HIS A 298 -14.17 -5.97 1.74
CA HIS A 298 -15.05 -5.49 0.68
C HIS A 298 -14.72 -6.14 -0.66
N GLU A 299 -13.45 -6.21 -1.05
CA GLU A 299 -13.05 -6.80 -2.31
C GLU A 299 -13.29 -8.31 -2.31
N LEU A 300 -12.82 -9.04 -1.29
CA LEU A 300 -13.00 -10.50 -1.20
C LEU A 300 -14.47 -10.92 -1.20
N SER A 301 -15.38 -10.11 -0.62
CA SER A 301 -16.82 -10.41 -0.60
C SER A 301 -17.48 -10.48 -1.99
N ARG A 302 -16.85 -9.85 -2.99
CA ARG A 302 -17.32 -9.82 -4.39
C ARG A 302 -16.92 -11.08 -5.16
N HIS A 303 -15.92 -11.82 -4.67
CA HIS A 303 -15.22 -12.89 -5.39
C HIS A 303 -15.65 -14.30 -4.97
N LYS A 304 -16.93 -14.50 -4.66
CA LYS A 304 -17.49 -15.81 -4.26
C LYS A 304 -17.31 -16.90 -5.34
N ASN A 305 -17.21 -16.51 -6.60
CA ASN A 305 -16.92 -17.37 -7.75
C ASN A 305 -15.55 -18.05 -7.68
N PHE A 306 -14.63 -17.55 -6.84
CA PHE A 306 -13.34 -18.17 -6.57
C PHE A 306 -13.34 -19.06 -5.32
N GLY A 307 -14.51 -19.40 -4.77
CA GLY A 307 -14.61 -20.20 -3.53
C GLY A 307 -14.38 -19.40 -2.25
N VAL A 308 -14.34 -18.07 -2.34
CA VAL A 308 -14.12 -17.17 -1.20
C VAL A 308 -15.36 -17.12 -0.31
N ARG A 309 -15.15 -17.35 0.98
CA ARG A 309 -16.14 -17.16 2.04
C ARG A 309 -15.67 -16.07 2.99
N THR A 310 -16.48 -15.03 3.13
CA THR A 310 -16.24 -13.93 4.08
C THR A 310 -17.21 -14.03 5.25
N PHE A 311 -16.71 -13.84 6.46
CA PHE A 311 -17.47 -13.78 7.70
C PHE A 311 -17.11 -12.48 8.43
N GLN A 312 -18.05 -11.53 8.40
CA GLN A 312 -17.96 -10.32 9.21
C GLN A 312 -18.41 -10.66 10.62
N ALA A 313 -17.46 -10.70 11.55
CA ALA A 313 -17.71 -11.01 12.94
C ALA A 313 -18.18 -9.78 13.74
N GLU A 314 -18.66 -10.04 14.95
CA GLU A 314 -19.08 -9.07 15.95
C GLU A 314 -17.91 -8.28 16.56
N ASP A 315 -16.72 -8.90 16.64
CA ASP A 315 -15.47 -8.31 17.13
C ASP A 315 -14.24 -9.04 16.53
N GLU A 316 -13.04 -8.55 16.86
CA GLU A 316 -11.79 -9.13 16.39
C GLU A 316 -11.52 -10.54 16.94
N ILE A 317 -12.00 -10.88 18.14
CA ILE A 317 -11.80 -12.17 18.80
C ILE A 317 -12.60 -13.25 18.07
N ALA A 318 -13.89 -13.00 17.83
CA ALA A 318 -14.77 -13.86 17.05
C ALA A 318 -14.27 -13.98 15.59
N GLY A 319 -13.76 -12.90 15.00
CA GLY A 319 -13.20 -12.90 13.65
C GLY A 319 -12.02 -13.87 13.51
N ILE A 320 -11.02 -13.79 14.40
CA ILE A 320 -9.87 -14.71 14.34
C ILE A 320 -10.26 -16.13 14.78
N GLY A 321 -11.17 -16.29 15.74
CA GLY A 321 -11.67 -17.58 16.18
C GLY A 321 -12.33 -18.36 15.05
N ALA A 322 -13.19 -17.69 14.27
CA ALA A 322 -13.80 -18.26 13.08
C ALA A 322 -12.76 -18.64 12.02
N ALA A 323 -11.76 -17.78 11.78
CA ALA A 323 -10.68 -18.08 10.85
C ALA A 323 -9.86 -19.31 11.28
N LEU A 324 -9.45 -19.40 12.55
CA LEU A 324 -8.72 -20.55 13.08
C LEU A 324 -9.56 -21.84 13.00
N GLY A 325 -10.87 -21.77 13.26
CA GLY A 325 -11.79 -22.88 13.04
C GLY A 325 -11.87 -23.33 11.58
N ALA A 326 -11.86 -22.38 10.63
CA ALA A 326 -11.81 -22.69 9.20
C ALA A 326 -10.48 -23.35 8.80
N ALA A 327 -9.36 -22.92 9.38
CA ALA A 327 -8.07 -23.60 9.22
C ALA A 327 -8.12 -25.04 9.77
N PHE A 328 -8.72 -25.26 10.94
CA PHE A 328 -8.91 -26.63 11.43
C PHE A 328 -9.75 -27.47 10.46
N GLY A 329 -10.76 -26.87 9.81
CA GLY A 329 -11.60 -27.48 8.79
C GLY A 329 -11.00 -27.62 7.38
N GLY A 330 -9.72 -27.28 7.17
CA GLY A 330 -9.05 -27.47 5.88
C GLY A 330 -9.14 -26.28 4.90
N SER A 331 -9.50 -25.08 5.36
CA SER A 331 -9.50 -23.88 4.51
C SER A 331 -8.16 -23.14 4.58
N LEU A 332 -7.83 -22.38 3.53
CA LEU A 332 -6.85 -21.30 3.65
C LEU A 332 -7.51 -20.17 4.46
N ALA A 333 -7.16 -20.09 5.74
CA ALA A 333 -7.79 -19.16 6.66
C ALA A 333 -7.01 -17.86 6.81
N VAL A 334 -7.74 -16.75 6.80
CA VAL A 334 -7.22 -15.40 6.91
C VAL A 334 -8.04 -14.59 7.89
N THR A 335 -7.39 -13.70 8.63
CA THR A 335 -8.01 -12.58 9.34
C THR A 335 -7.29 -11.29 8.96
N THR A 336 -8.03 -10.20 8.79
CA THR A 336 -7.47 -8.89 8.47
C THR A 336 -7.74 -7.93 9.62
N THR A 337 -6.80 -7.03 9.92
CA THR A 337 -6.92 -6.14 11.07
C THR A 337 -5.91 -4.98 11.01
N SER A 338 -5.80 -4.24 12.11
CA SER A 338 -4.76 -3.24 12.38
C SER A 338 -4.30 -3.38 13.85
N GLY A 339 -3.28 -2.65 14.30
CA GLY A 339 -2.66 -2.77 15.64
C GLY A 339 -3.61 -3.04 16.83
N PRO A 340 -4.71 -2.28 17.03
CA PRO A 340 -5.65 -2.55 18.13
C PRO A 340 -6.30 -3.94 18.06
N GLY A 341 -6.63 -4.37 16.85
CA GLY A 341 -7.21 -5.68 16.63
C GLY A 341 -6.19 -6.81 16.75
N VAL A 342 -4.92 -6.58 16.41
CA VAL A 342 -3.83 -7.54 16.74
C VAL A 342 -3.74 -7.77 18.25
N ALA A 343 -3.91 -6.71 19.06
CA ALA A 343 -3.89 -6.83 20.51
C ALA A 343 -5.01 -7.76 21.02
N LEU A 344 -6.23 -7.58 20.50
CA LEU A 344 -7.37 -8.45 20.83
C LEU A 344 -7.20 -9.88 20.32
N LYS A 345 -6.55 -10.07 19.17
CA LYS A 345 -6.32 -11.38 18.54
C LYS A 345 -5.19 -12.18 19.18
N SER A 346 -4.35 -11.56 20.02
CA SER A 346 -3.09 -12.14 20.49
C SER A 346 -3.25 -13.50 21.18
N GLU A 347 -4.32 -13.70 21.95
CA GLU A 347 -4.63 -15.00 22.58
C GLU A 347 -4.88 -16.09 21.52
N THR A 348 -5.71 -15.82 20.51
CA THR A 348 -6.02 -16.79 19.45
C THR A 348 -4.83 -17.02 18.52
N ILE A 349 -3.95 -16.04 18.33
CA ILE A 349 -2.68 -16.25 17.62
C ILE A 349 -1.79 -17.22 18.43
N GLY A 350 -1.69 -17.03 19.74
CA GLY A 350 -1.00 -17.96 20.64
C GLY A 350 -1.60 -19.37 20.58
N LEU A 351 -2.93 -19.47 20.55
CA LEU A 351 -3.62 -20.74 20.32
C LEU A 351 -3.23 -21.34 18.96
N ALA A 352 -3.24 -20.58 17.87
CA ALA A 352 -2.84 -21.07 16.55
C ALA A 352 -1.39 -21.61 16.51
N VAL A 353 -0.46 -20.98 17.24
CA VAL A 353 0.90 -21.49 17.45
C VAL A 353 0.87 -22.84 18.17
N SER A 354 0.11 -22.96 19.26
CA SER A 354 -0.03 -24.21 20.01
C SER A 354 -0.70 -25.33 19.22
N LEU A 355 -1.68 -25.00 18.36
CA LEU A 355 -2.41 -25.95 17.52
C LEU A 355 -1.62 -26.35 16.27
N GLU A 356 -0.58 -25.58 15.92
CA GLU A 356 0.20 -25.70 14.69
C GLU A 356 -0.70 -25.76 13.45
N LEU A 357 -1.54 -24.72 13.29
CA LEU A 357 -2.45 -24.58 12.14
C LEU A 357 -2.03 -23.41 11.23
N PRO A 358 -2.24 -23.54 9.91
CA PRO A 358 -1.96 -22.47 8.95
C PRO A 358 -2.98 -21.34 9.11
N LEU A 359 -2.55 -20.16 9.53
CA LEU A 359 -3.41 -18.97 9.67
C LEU A 359 -2.66 -17.73 9.20
N LEU A 360 -3.29 -16.94 8.33
CA LEU A 360 -2.76 -15.64 7.92
C LEU A 360 -3.39 -14.54 8.77
N VAL A 361 -2.56 -13.75 9.44
CA VAL A 361 -2.97 -12.54 10.17
C VAL A 361 -2.41 -11.35 9.43
N VAL A 362 -3.27 -10.66 8.68
CA VAL A 362 -2.91 -9.49 7.90
C VAL A 362 -3.13 -8.25 8.76
N ASP A 363 -2.04 -7.60 9.14
CA ASP A 363 -2.04 -6.37 9.92
C ASP A 363 -1.70 -5.19 9.00
N ILE A 364 -2.70 -4.35 8.73
CA ILE A 364 -2.47 -3.10 8.02
C ILE A 364 -2.24 -2.00 9.06
N GLN A 365 -0.97 -1.75 9.35
CA GLN A 365 -0.53 -0.85 10.41
C GLN A 365 -1.02 0.59 10.17
N ARG A 366 -1.33 1.28 11.27
CA ARG A 366 -1.77 2.68 11.31
C ARG A 366 -1.21 3.36 12.56
N GLY A 367 -1.29 4.70 12.63
CA GLY A 367 -0.75 5.44 13.78
C GLY A 367 -1.35 4.99 15.11
N GLY A 368 -0.50 4.62 16.07
CA GLY A 368 -0.87 4.23 17.43
C GLY A 368 -0.58 5.33 18.46
N PRO A 369 -0.59 5.02 19.78
CA PRO A 369 -1.12 3.80 20.41
C PRO A 369 -2.65 3.85 20.60
N SER A 370 -3.25 2.74 21.05
CA SER A 370 -4.71 2.62 21.25
C SER A 370 -5.46 2.94 19.95
N THR A 371 -6.53 3.75 19.97
CA THR A 371 -7.20 4.20 18.73
C THR A 371 -6.24 4.91 17.77
N GLY A 372 -5.31 5.70 18.34
CA GLY A 372 -4.28 6.43 17.61
C GLY A 372 -4.83 7.34 16.52
N LEU A 373 -4.26 7.22 15.32
CA LEU A 373 -4.58 7.99 14.11
C LEU A 373 -5.04 7.03 12.99
N PRO A 374 -6.33 6.64 12.95
CA PRO A 374 -6.81 5.57 12.07
C PRO A 374 -6.55 5.76 10.57
N THR A 375 -6.41 7.01 10.12
CA THR A 375 -6.19 7.38 8.71
C THR A 375 -4.73 7.70 8.38
N LYS A 376 -3.82 7.55 9.34
CA LYS A 376 -2.39 7.89 9.19
C LYS A 376 -1.53 6.63 9.20
N THR A 377 -0.47 6.68 8.41
CA THR A 377 0.47 5.55 8.28
C THR A 377 1.48 5.56 9.43
N GLU A 378 1.86 4.37 9.89
CA GLU A 378 2.91 4.16 10.87
C GLU A 378 3.38 2.70 10.78
N GLN A 379 4.59 2.40 11.23
CA GLN A 379 5.17 1.05 11.24
C GLN A 379 5.54 0.63 12.66
N ALA A 380 4.62 0.82 13.61
CA ALA A 380 4.87 0.66 15.03
C ALA A 380 4.38 -0.67 15.63
N ASP A 381 3.98 -1.64 14.81
CA ASP A 381 3.42 -2.90 15.32
C ASP A 381 4.41 -4.09 15.22
N LEU A 382 5.65 -3.89 14.75
CA LEU A 382 6.64 -4.97 14.60
C LEU A 382 6.94 -5.68 15.93
N LEU A 383 7.18 -4.96 17.02
CA LEU A 383 7.41 -5.61 18.32
C LEU A 383 6.16 -6.31 18.86
N GLN A 384 4.97 -5.79 18.57
CA GLN A 384 3.71 -6.47 18.90
C GLN A 384 3.56 -7.76 18.08
N ALA A 385 3.93 -7.75 16.80
CA ALA A 385 3.97 -8.93 15.96
C ALA A 385 5.04 -9.94 16.41
N MET A 386 6.16 -9.48 16.97
CA MET A 386 7.24 -10.34 17.47
C MET A 386 6.97 -10.93 18.86
N TYR A 387 6.33 -10.17 19.76
CA TYR A 387 6.29 -10.47 21.19
C TYR A 387 4.95 -10.20 21.88
N GLY A 388 3.88 -9.87 21.15
CA GLY A 388 2.57 -9.49 21.73
C GLY A 388 1.76 -10.65 22.35
N ARG A 389 2.29 -11.87 22.37
CA ARG A 389 1.62 -13.09 22.85
C ARG A 389 2.24 -13.56 24.16
N ASN A 390 1.48 -14.27 24.98
CA ASN A 390 2.00 -14.86 26.21
C ASN A 390 2.83 -16.13 25.96
N GLY A 391 3.91 -16.29 26.74
CA GLY A 391 4.82 -17.43 26.63
C GLY A 391 5.69 -17.42 25.37
N GLU A 392 6.43 -18.50 25.15
CA GLU A 392 7.28 -18.70 23.97
C GLU A 392 6.42 -19.10 22.75
N ALA A 393 5.88 -18.10 22.06
CA ALA A 393 4.97 -18.25 20.93
C ALA A 393 5.50 -17.54 19.67
N PRO A 394 6.51 -18.12 18.99
CA PRO A 394 7.10 -17.51 17.80
C PRO A 394 6.16 -17.62 16.60
N VAL A 395 6.12 -16.57 15.79
CA VAL A 395 5.37 -16.52 14.53
C VAL A 395 6.25 -15.97 13.42
N PRO A 396 6.16 -16.49 12.18
CA PRO A 396 6.83 -15.86 11.06
C PRO A 396 6.20 -14.51 10.72
N VAL A 397 7.00 -13.59 10.19
CA VAL A 397 6.59 -12.23 9.87
C VAL A 397 7.10 -11.84 8.49
N VAL A 398 6.19 -11.45 7.60
CA VAL A 398 6.43 -11.00 6.22
C VAL A 398 5.91 -9.58 6.04
N ALA A 399 6.63 -8.73 5.32
CA ALA A 399 6.22 -7.36 4.98
C ALA A 399 6.42 -7.07 3.48
N PRO A 400 5.43 -6.49 2.78
CA PRO A 400 5.59 -6.02 1.41
C PRO A 400 6.37 -4.71 1.35
N ARG A 401 7.05 -4.45 0.24
CA ARG A 401 7.83 -3.19 0.02
C ARG A 401 7.09 -2.11 -0.77
N THR A 402 6.10 -2.49 -1.58
CA THR A 402 5.33 -1.58 -2.44
C THR A 402 3.86 -2.02 -2.54
N PRO A 403 2.93 -1.17 -3.07
CA PRO A 403 1.55 -1.57 -3.29
C PRO A 403 1.39 -2.84 -4.13
N ALA A 404 2.10 -2.99 -5.25
CA ALA A 404 2.01 -4.19 -6.07
C ALA A 404 2.61 -5.42 -5.37
N ASP A 405 3.69 -5.23 -4.62
CA ASP A 405 4.37 -6.29 -3.86
C ASP A 405 3.51 -6.90 -2.74
N CYS A 406 2.40 -6.24 -2.36
CA CYS A 406 1.41 -6.82 -1.45
C CYS A 406 0.79 -8.12 -2.02
N PHE A 407 0.75 -8.28 -3.34
CA PHE A 407 0.34 -9.52 -4.01
C PHE A 407 1.30 -10.67 -3.68
N ASP A 408 2.60 -10.46 -3.94
CA ASP A 408 3.64 -11.47 -3.74
C ASP A 408 3.87 -11.77 -2.24
N ALA A 409 3.77 -10.76 -1.38
CA ALA A 409 3.84 -10.95 0.07
C ALA A 409 2.70 -11.84 0.60
N ALA A 410 1.50 -11.75 0.02
CA ALA A 410 0.39 -12.62 0.38
C ALA A 410 0.64 -14.08 -0.03
N LEU A 411 1.20 -14.29 -1.23
CA LEU A 411 1.61 -15.63 -1.68
C LEU A 411 2.71 -16.21 -0.79
N GLU A 412 3.72 -15.42 -0.44
CA GLU A 412 4.82 -15.84 0.42
C GLU A 412 4.34 -16.18 1.84
N ALA A 413 3.48 -15.34 2.42
CA ALA A 413 2.90 -15.62 3.73
C ALA A 413 2.06 -16.90 3.70
N ALA A 414 1.30 -17.15 2.62
CA ALA A 414 0.51 -18.36 2.46
C ALA A 414 1.40 -19.60 2.31
N ARG A 415 2.49 -19.51 1.52
CA ARG A 415 3.50 -20.56 1.38
C ARG A 415 4.04 -20.97 2.74
N ILE A 416 4.48 -20.00 3.55
CA ILE A 416 5.03 -20.25 4.88
C ILE A 416 3.96 -20.90 5.79
N ALA A 417 2.77 -20.29 5.87
CA ALA A 417 1.69 -20.77 6.75
C ALA A 417 1.33 -22.23 6.43
N LEU A 418 1.16 -22.53 5.14
CA LEU A 418 0.80 -23.86 4.65
C LEU A 418 1.94 -24.87 4.82
N ALA A 419 3.17 -24.55 4.40
CA ALA A 419 4.29 -25.50 4.44
C ALA A 419 4.73 -25.86 5.86
N TYR A 420 4.72 -24.89 6.78
CA TYR A 420 5.22 -25.07 8.15
C TYR A 420 4.11 -25.26 9.20
N ARG A 421 2.83 -25.11 8.81
CA ARG A 421 1.66 -25.25 9.68
C ARG A 421 1.77 -24.37 10.92
N THR A 422 1.79 -23.07 10.68
CA THR A 422 1.97 -22.05 11.72
C THR A 422 1.21 -20.77 11.35
N PRO A 423 0.75 -19.97 12.31
CA PRO A 423 0.23 -18.63 12.01
C PRO A 423 1.35 -17.72 11.49
N VAL A 424 1.08 -16.93 10.46
CA VAL A 424 2.01 -15.97 9.85
C VAL A 424 1.42 -14.57 9.95
N MET A 425 2.22 -13.61 10.44
CA MET A 425 1.90 -12.19 10.41
C MET A 425 2.33 -11.59 9.07
N LEU A 426 1.42 -10.93 8.37
CA LEU A 426 1.72 -10.12 7.18
C LEU A 426 1.53 -8.65 7.57
N LEU A 427 2.63 -7.92 7.72
CA LEU A 427 2.64 -6.51 8.12
C LEU A 427 2.69 -5.60 6.89
N SER A 428 1.55 -4.99 6.56
CA SER A 428 1.48 -3.86 5.64
C SER A 428 1.25 -2.56 6.44
N ASP A 429 1.03 -1.43 5.78
CA ASP A 429 0.71 -0.17 6.43
C ASP A 429 -0.23 0.70 5.60
N GLY A 430 -0.79 1.73 6.22
CA GLY A 430 -1.73 2.65 5.59
C GLY A 430 -1.19 3.34 4.34
N TYR A 431 0.13 3.48 4.19
CA TYR A 431 0.74 4.07 3.00
C TYR A 431 0.71 3.10 1.82
N LEU A 432 1.08 1.83 1.99
CA LEU A 432 0.95 0.83 0.91
C LEU A 432 -0.50 0.50 0.61
N ALA A 433 -1.34 0.37 1.64
CA ALA A 433 -2.73 -0.03 1.51
C ALA A 433 -3.52 0.89 0.57
N ASN A 434 -3.27 2.20 0.68
CA ASN A 434 -3.95 3.25 -0.07
C ASN A 434 -3.17 3.72 -1.30
N GLY A 435 -1.84 3.59 -1.30
CA GLY A 435 -0.99 3.90 -2.44
C GLY A 435 -1.28 2.97 -3.62
N SER A 436 -1.03 3.47 -4.82
CA SER A 436 -1.18 2.70 -6.07
C SER A 436 0.04 2.84 -6.96
N GLU A 437 0.31 1.79 -7.73
CA GLU A 437 1.37 1.75 -8.74
C GLU A 437 0.98 0.84 -9.91
N PRO A 438 1.67 0.93 -11.06
CA PRO A 438 1.52 -0.03 -12.14
C PRO A 438 1.98 -1.43 -11.72
N TRP A 439 1.11 -2.42 -11.83
CA TRP A 439 1.43 -3.83 -11.55
C TRP A 439 1.38 -4.66 -12.82
N ARG A 440 2.47 -5.38 -13.09
CA ARG A 440 2.54 -6.39 -14.15
C ARG A 440 1.70 -7.58 -13.72
N ILE A 441 0.69 -7.94 -14.51
CA ILE A 441 -0.09 -9.15 -14.26
C ILE A 441 0.83 -10.34 -14.53
N SER A 442 1.12 -11.12 -13.49
CA SER A 442 1.95 -12.33 -13.60
C SER A 442 1.27 -13.39 -14.46
N ASP A 443 2.07 -14.15 -15.20
CA ASP A 443 1.59 -15.32 -15.92
C ASP A 443 1.32 -16.46 -14.93
N LEU A 444 0.32 -17.30 -15.20
CA LEU A 444 -0.08 -18.37 -14.28
C LEU A 444 1.04 -19.37 -14.01
N ASP A 445 1.91 -19.59 -15.00
CA ASP A 445 3.03 -20.53 -14.93
C ASP A 445 4.21 -19.99 -14.10
N GLU A 446 4.25 -18.69 -13.81
CA GLU A 446 5.26 -18.06 -12.95
C GLU A 446 4.90 -18.17 -11.45
N LEU A 447 3.66 -18.55 -11.13
CA LEU A 447 3.16 -18.59 -9.76
C LEU A 447 3.61 -19.85 -9.01
N PRO A 448 3.92 -19.76 -7.70
CA PRO A 448 4.37 -20.91 -6.93
C PRO A 448 3.25 -21.93 -6.71
N ASP A 449 3.59 -23.22 -6.72
CA ASP A 449 2.72 -24.30 -6.27
C ASP A 449 2.63 -24.28 -4.74
N LEU A 450 1.43 -24.07 -4.21
CA LEU A 450 1.17 -24.00 -2.77
C LEU A 450 0.39 -25.22 -2.25
N ARG A 451 0.21 -26.25 -3.08
CA ARG A 451 -0.59 -27.43 -2.70
C ARG A 451 0.01 -28.15 -1.52
N VAL A 452 -0.84 -28.50 -0.57
CA VAL A 452 -0.48 -29.30 0.60
C VAL A 452 -1.31 -30.56 0.67
N ARG A 453 -0.74 -31.61 1.26
CA ARG A 453 -1.45 -32.86 1.48
C ARG A 453 -2.07 -32.88 2.87
N PHE A 454 -3.34 -33.21 2.93
CA PHE A 454 -3.98 -33.60 4.18
C PHE A 454 -3.53 -35.01 4.58
N ALA A 455 -3.54 -35.30 5.87
CA ALA A 455 -3.40 -36.66 6.35
C ALA A 455 -4.60 -37.49 5.88
N SER A 456 -4.33 -38.67 5.34
CA SER A 456 -5.34 -39.56 4.75
C SER A 456 -5.47 -40.91 5.45
N GLY A 457 -4.64 -41.18 6.46
CA GLY A 457 -4.63 -42.43 7.22
C GLY A 457 -3.73 -42.37 8.45
N PRO A 458 -3.78 -43.39 9.32
CA PRO A 458 -2.90 -43.54 10.47
C PRO A 458 -1.42 -43.35 10.09
N ASN A 459 -0.62 -42.88 11.04
CA ASN A 459 0.80 -42.57 10.81
C ASN A 459 1.72 -43.18 11.87
N HIS A 460 1.18 -44.00 12.78
CA HIS A 460 1.93 -44.67 13.83
C HIS A 460 1.31 -46.03 14.14
N THR A 461 2.13 -46.96 14.62
CA THR A 461 1.71 -48.32 15.00
C THR A 461 2.13 -48.55 16.45
N LEU A 462 1.17 -48.87 17.30
CA LEU A 462 1.42 -49.19 18.71
C LEU A 462 2.12 -50.56 18.85
N GLU A 463 2.61 -50.86 20.05
CA GLU A 463 3.30 -52.13 20.35
C GLU A 463 2.43 -53.38 20.10
N ASP A 464 1.11 -53.23 20.23
CA ASP A 464 0.13 -54.30 19.97
C ASP A 464 -0.26 -54.46 18.49
N GLY A 465 0.35 -53.67 17.59
CA GLY A 465 0.08 -53.67 16.15
C GLY A 465 -1.08 -52.77 15.71
N THR A 466 -1.74 -52.07 16.63
CA THR A 466 -2.84 -51.15 16.30
C THR A 466 -2.32 -49.91 15.56
N GLU A 467 -2.89 -49.61 14.39
CA GLU A 467 -2.61 -48.39 13.65
C GLU A 467 -3.39 -47.20 14.23
N VAL A 468 -2.66 -46.12 14.55
CA VAL A 468 -3.22 -44.90 15.14
C VAL A 468 -2.71 -43.64 14.44
N PHE A 469 -3.47 -42.55 14.54
CA PHE A 469 -3.06 -41.24 14.08
C PHE A 469 -2.45 -40.42 15.23
N TRP A 470 -1.20 -40.01 15.05
CA TRP A 470 -0.47 -39.12 15.95
C TRP A 470 -0.47 -37.70 15.38
N PRO A 471 -1.29 -36.78 15.94
CA PRO A 471 -1.48 -35.44 15.40
C PRO A 471 -0.26 -34.54 15.53
N TYR A 472 0.75 -34.86 16.36
CA TYR A 472 2.01 -34.11 16.48
C TYR A 472 3.22 -34.93 16.01
N LYS A 473 3.01 -35.94 15.14
CA LYS A 473 4.12 -36.62 14.47
C LYS A 473 4.65 -35.76 13.32
N ARG A 474 5.69 -34.98 13.61
CA ARG A 474 6.18 -33.91 12.73
C ARG A 474 6.93 -34.41 11.51
N ASP A 475 6.84 -33.65 10.43
CA ASP A 475 7.74 -33.77 9.29
C ASP A 475 9.18 -33.39 9.72
N PRO A 476 10.20 -34.20 9.43
CA PRO A 476 11.57 -33.95 9.90
C PRO A 476 12.25 -32.74 9.22
N ARG A 477 11.72 -32.24 8.10
CA ARG A 477 12.26 -31.09 7.38
C ARG A 477 11.60 -29.78 7.83
N THR A 478 10.27 -29.76 7.87
CA THR A 478 9.53 -28.53 8.18
C THR A 478 9.09 -28.43 9.64
N LEU A 479 9.21 -29.52 10.41
CA LEU A 479 8.63 -29.67 11.75
C LEU A 479 7.11 -29.47 11.77
N ALA A 480 6.46 -29.46 10.61
CA ALA A 480 5.02 -29.30 10.49
C ALA A 480 4.32 -30.57 10.97
N ARG A 481 3.23 -30.39 11.71
CA ARG A 481 2.34 -31.51 12.04
C ARG A 481 1.48 -31.95 10.85
N PRO A 482 0.99 -33.19 10.82
CA PRO A 482 0.01 -33.63 9.84
C PRO A 482 -1.32 -32.90 10.04
N TRP A 483 -1.92 -32.46 8.94
CA TRP A 483 -3.22 -31.76 8.95
C TRP A 483 -4.32 -32.73 8.53
N ALA A 484 -5.10 -33.20 9.50
CA ALA A 484 -6.26 -34.05 9.27
C ALA A 484 -7.53 -33.20 9.35
N VAL A 485 -8.40 -33.30 8.35
CA VAL A 485 -9.69 -32.58 8.33
C VAL A 485 -10.71 -33.36 9.16
N PRO A 486 -11.50 -32.69 10.03
CA PRO A 486 -12.57 -33.34 10.78
C PRO A 486 -13.53 -34.13 9.89
N GLY A 487 -13.95 -35.31 10.36
CA GLY A 487 -14.81 -36.23 9.60
C GLY A 487 -14.06 -37.26 8.77
N THR A 488 -12.72 -37.24 8.74
CA THR A 488 -11.90 -38.29 8.11
C THR A 488 -11.81 -39.52 9.02
N PRO A 489 -12.32 -40.70 8.61
CA PRO A 489 -12.33 -41.91 9.45
C PRO A 489 -10.92 -42.35 9.86
N GLY A 490 -10.73 -42.73 11.13
CA GLY A 490 -9.45 -43.23 11.65
C GLY A 490 -8.42 -42.15 11.97
N LEU A 491 -8.77 -40.87 11.77
CA LEU A 491 -7.93 -39.71 12.11
C LEU A 491 -8.53 -38.87 13.23
N GLU A 492 -9.40 -39.45 14.06
CA GLU A 492 -10.01 -38.77 15.19
C GLU A 492 -8.91 -38.26 16.13
N HIS A 493 -8.89 -36.95 16.37
CA HIS A 493 -7.83 -36.33 17.17
C HIS A 493 -8.34 -35.10 17.92
N ARG A 494 -7.63 -34.73 18.99
CA ARG A 494 -7.93 -33.55 19.80
C ARG A 494 -6.71 -32.65 19.92
N ILE A 495 -6.77 -31.50 19.28
CA ILE A 495 -5.84 -30.40 19.50
C ILE A 495 -6.50 -29.34 20.39
N GLY A 496 -5.69 -28.59 21.14
CA GLY A 496 -6.14 -27.57 22.08
C GLY A 496 -4.94 -26.78 22.62
N GLY A 497 -5.18 -25.70 23.37
CA GLY A 497 -4.13 -24.81 23.86
C GLY A 497 -3.34 -25.29 25.09
N ILE A 498 -3.72 -26.42 25.70
CA ILE A 498 -2.92 -27.05 26.77
C ILE A 498 -1.76 -27.79 26.11
N GLU A 499 -0.56 -27.70 26.71
CA GLU A 499 0.66 -28.33 26.20
C GLU A 499 0.45 -29.81 25.85
N LYS A 500 1.06 -30.19 24.72
CA LYS A 500 0.82 -31.47 24.08
C LYS A 500 2.07 -32.34 24.13
N GLN A 501 1.86 -33.63 24.37
CA GLN A 501 2.91 -34.61 24.21
C GLN A 501 3.32 -34.68 22.74
N ASP A 502 4.63 -34.71 22.48
CA ASP A 502 5.16 -34.97 21.15
C ASP A 502 4.59 -36.28 20.57
N GLY A 503 4.32 -36.29 19.26
CA GLY A 503 3.64 -37.40 18.60
C GLY A 503 2.15 -37.48 18.94
N THR A 504 1.80 -38.05 20.10
CA THR A 504 0.43 -38.48 20.46
C THR A 504 -0.58 -37.33 20.54
N GLY A 505 -0.14 -36.11 20.91
CA GLY A 505 -1.05 -34.99 21.15
C GLY A 505 -1.91 -35.09 22.41
N ASN A 506 -1.60 -36.01 23.31
CA ASN A 506 -2.19 -36.06 24.64
C ASN A 506 -1.75 -34.85 25.47
N ILE A 507 -2.50 -34.53 26.52
CA ILE A 507 -2.10 -33.48 27.46
C ILE A 507 -0.84 -33.93 28.19
N SER A 508 0.17 -33.08 28.26
CA SER A 508 1.40 -33.33 29.01
C SER A 508 1.77 -32.14 29.88
N TYR A 509 2.11 -32.42 31.14
CA TYR A 509 2.70 -31.47 32.09
C TYR A 509 4.16 -31.82 32.41
N ASP A 510 4.73 -32.78 31.68
CA ASP A 510 6.10 -33.21 31.88
C ASP A 510 7.08 -32.07 31.51
N PRO A 511 8.02 -31.69 32.40
CA PRO A 511 8.94 -30.59 32.13
C PRO A 511 9.83 -30.80 30.90
N ALA A 512 10.28 -32.04 30.65
CA ALA A 512 11.15 -32.33 29.52
C ALA A 512 10.38 -32.25 28.20
N ASN A 513 9.13 -32.73 28.17
CA ASN A 513 8.24 -32.53 27.03
C ASN A 513 7.98 -31.05 26.76
N HIS A 514 7.73 -30.25 27.81
CA HIS A 514 7.49 -28.81 27.64
C HIS A 514 8.71 -28.09 27.03
N ASP A 515 9.91 -28.30 27.57
CA ASP A 515 11.15 -27.73 27.01
C ASP A 515 11.34 -28.15 25.54
N PHE A 516 11.15 -29.44 25.24
CA PHE A 516 11.25 -29.96 23.88
C PHE A 516 10.25 -29.30 22.92
N MET A 517 8.98 -29.19 23.32
CA MET A 517 7.92 -28.63 22.48
C MET A 517 8.10 -27.12 22.26
N VAL A 518 8.55 -26.38 23.27
CA VAL A 518 8.91 -24.96 23.16
C VAL A 518 10.04 -24.77 22.15
N ARG A 519 11.15 -25.51 22.31
CA ARG A 519 12.29 -25.44 21.39
C ARG A 519 11.92 -25.88 19.97
N THR A 520 11.05 -26.87 19.83
CA THR A 520 10.57 -27.36 18.53
C THR A 520 9.76 -26.30 17.78
N ARG A 521 8.86 -25.58 18.48
CA ARG A 521 8.10 -24.48 17.87
C ARG A 521 9.01 -23.33 17.43
N GLN A 522 10.05 -23.01 18.21
CA GLN A 522 11.06 -22.03 17.83
C GLN A 522 11.91 -22.51 16.63
N ALA A 523 12.43 -23.74 16.69
CA ALA A 523 13.23 -24.34 15.62
C ALA A 523 12.45 -24.44 14.30
N LYS A 524 11.13 -24.64 14.36
CA LYS A 524 10.25 -24.57 13.17
C LYS A 524 10.34 -23.21 12.51
N VAL A 525 10.20 -22.12 13.27
CA VAL A 525 10.25 -20.75 12.72
C VAL A 525 11.65 -20.42 12.21
N ASP A 526 12.70 -20.77 12.96
CA ASP A 526 14.10 -20.57 12.54
C ASP A 526 14.48 -21.42 11.30
N GLY A 527 13.81 -22.56 11.14
CA GLY A 527 14.01 -23.48 10.03
C GLY A 527 13.29 -23.09 8.74
N ILE A 528 12.49 -22.02 8.73
CA ILE A 528 11.79 -21.56 7.53
C ILE A 528 12.81 -21.13 6.48
N ASP A 529 12.70 -21.75 5.31
CA ASP A 529 13.48 -21.38 4.13
C ASP A 529 13.03 -20.02 3.60
N VAL A 530 13.92 -19.03 3.71
CA VAL A 530 13.78 -17.65 3.23
C VAL A 530 15.01 -17.29 2.40
N PRO A 531 14.85 -16.54 1.30
CA PRO A 531 15.99 -16.09 0.50
C PRO A 531 16.96 -15.25 1.33
N ASP A 532 18.25 -15.35 0.99
CA ASP A 532 19.27 -14.44 1.49
C ASP A 532 18.98 -13.00 1.04
N VAL A 533 19.39 -12.00 1.84
CA VAL A 533 19.27 -10.60 1.40
C VAL A 533 20.21 -10.32 0.25
N GLU A 534 19.69 -9.65 -0.78
CA GLU A 534 20.47 -9.03 -1.83
C GLU A 534 20.79 -7.60 -1.44
N VAL A 535 22.05 -7.20 -1.62
CA VAL A 535 22.51 -5.85 -1.30
C VAL A 535 22.64 -5.05 -2.58
N ASP A 536 21.94 -3.91 -2.65
CA ASP A 536 22.14 -2.93 -3.70
C ASP A 536 23.33 -2.05 -3.31
N ASP A 537 24.52 -2.45 -3.75
CA ASP A 537 25.79 -1.74 -3.55
C ASP A 537 26.66 -1.77 -4.83
N PRO A 538 26.40 -0.88 -5.81
CA PRO A 538 27.14 -0.87 -7.07
C PRO A 538 28.55 -0.28 -6.96
N HIS A 539 28.90 0.38 -5.85
CA HIS A 539 30.12 1.19 -5.73
C HIS A 539 30.99 0.85 -4.51
N GLY A 540 30.65 -0.18 -3.74
CA GLY A 540 31.43 -0.58 -2.56
C GLY A 540 31.31 0.46 -1.45
N ALA A 541 30.09 0.66 -0.95
CA ALA A 541 29.79 1.65 0.07
C ALA A 541 30.32 1.24 1.46
N ARG A 542 30.56 2.24 2.31
CA ARG A 542 30.88 2.02 3.73
C ARG A 542 29.66 2.08 4.64
N MET A 543 28.61 2.77 4.18
CA MET A 543 27.33 2.85 4.87
C MET A 543 26.29 1.97 4.17
N LEU A 544 25.53 1.23 4.97
CA LEU A 544 24.34 0.51 4.55
C LEU A 544 23.07 1.13 5.17
N VAL A 545 22.06 1.36 4.33
CA VAL A 545 20.71 1.68 4.78
C VAL A 545 19.87 0.40 4.80
N LEU A 546 19.33 0.04 5.96
CA LEU A 546 18.45 -1.13 6.10
C LEU A 546 17.00 -0.67 6.30
N GLY A 547 16.13 -1.05 5.37
CA GLY A 547 14.70 -0.73 5.39
C GLY A 547 13.80 -1.96 5.52
N TRP A 548 12.53 -1.72 5.81
CA TRP A 548 11.45 -2.71 5.72
C TRP A 548 10.10 -2.04 5.45
N GLY A 549 9.13 -2.81 4.94
CA GLY A 549 7.80 -2.29 4.64
C GLY A 549 7.82 -1.14 3.63
N SER A 550 6.95 -0.15 3.82
CA SER A 550 6.78 1.02 2.94
C SER A 550 7.91 2.06 2.94
N THR A 551 8.92 1.92 3.79
CA THR A 551 10.11 2.78 3.76
C THR A 551 10.96 2.55 2.52
N TYR A 552 10.72 1.47 1.77
CA TYR A 552 11.45 1.12 0.53
C TYR A 552 11.52 2.29 -0.45
N GLY A 553 10.37 2.89 -0.75
CA GLY A 553 10.26 3.95 -1.73
C GLY A 553 11.08 5.19 -1.34
N PRO A 554 10.84 5.78 -0.16
CA PRO A 554 11.63 6.90 0.35
C PRO A 554 13.12 6.59 0.49
N ILE A 555 13.51 5.42 1.00
CA ILE A 555 14.92 5.00 1.13
C ILE A 555 15.57 4.94 -0.24
N THR A 556 14.94 4.24 -1.20
CA THR A 556 15.50 4.09 -2.55
C THR A 556 15.60 5.43 -3.26
N ALA A 557 14.61 6.31 -3.12
CA ALA A 557 14.65 7.66 -3.69
C ALA A 557 15.79 8.50 -3.09
N ALA A 558 15.99 8.44 -1.77
CA ALA A 558 17.08 9.14 -1.09
C ALA A 558 18.46 8.59 -1.51
N VAL A 559 18.62 7.26 -1.53
CA VAL A 559 19.84 6.56 -1.96
C VAL A 559 20.17 6.90 -3.42
N ARG A 560 19.21 6.83 -4.34
CA ARG A 560 19.39 7.22 -5.75
C ARG A 560 19.84 8.68 -5.87
N ARG A 561 19.24 9.59 -5.10
CA ARG A 561 19.60 11.01 -5.09
C ARG A 561 21.04 11.25 -4.60
N LEU A 562 21.45 10.58 -3.53
CA LEU A 562 22.82 10.69 -2.99
C LEU A 562 23.85 10.08 -3.94
N ARG A 563 23.56 8.94 -4.55
CA ARG A 563 24.42 8.33 -5.57
C ARG A 563 24.59 9.24 -6.79
N ALA A 564 23.51 9.88 -7.25
CA ALA A 564 23.58 10.88 -8.32
C ALA A 564 24.43 12.11 -7.94
N ALA A 565 24.53 12.42 -6.64
CA ALA A 565 25.43 13.46 -6.11
C ALA A 565 26.87 12.98 -5.87
N GLY A 566 27.19 11.71 -6.17
CA GLY A 566 28.53 11.13 -6.06
C GLY A 566 28.82 10.34 -4.78
N GLU A 567 27.82 10.13 -3.91
CA GLU A 567 28.01 9.41 -2.66
C GLU A 567 27.98 7.88 -2.83
N ALA A 568 28.85 7.19 -2.09
CA ALA A 568 28.86 5.72 -2.02
C ALA A 568 28.03 5.22 -0.84
N ILE A 569 26.78 4.84 -1.12
CA ILE A 569 25.80 4.36 -0.13
C ILE A 569 25.12 3.09 -0.62
N ALA A 570 25.03 2.07 0.24
CA ALA A 570 24.37 0.79 -0.03
C ALA A 570 22.96 0.77 0.58
N GLN A 571 22.09 -0.09 0.07
CA GLN A 571 20.79 -0.36 0.68
C GLN A 571 20.41 -1.84 0.66
N VAL A 572 19.67 -2.27 1.68
CA VAL A 572 19.00 -3.57 1.80
C VAL A 572 17.58 -3.33 2.28
N HIS A 573 16.61 -4.08 1.74
CA HIS A 573 15.22 -3.99 2.17
C HIS A 573 14.66 -5.37 2.51
N LEU A 574 14.13 -5.51 3.73
CA LEU A 574 13.68 -6.80 4.27
C LEU A 574 12.22 -7.09 3.88
N ARG A 575 12.00 -8.28 3.31
CA ARG A 575 10.68 -8.92 3.20
C ARG A 575 10.36 -9.77 4.43
N HIS A 576 11.33 -10.55 4.89
CA HIS A 576 11.20 -11.46 6.02
C HIS A 576 11.79 -10.83 7.28
N LEU A 577 10.94 -10.63 8.28
CA LEU A 577 11.31 -10.05 9.58
C LEU A 577 11.44 -11.11 10.66
N ASN A 578 10.74 -12.24 10.49
CA ASN A 578 10.94 -13.43 11.31
C ASN A 578 10.67 -14.71 10.49
N PRO A 579 11.64 -15.63 10.36
CA PRO A 579 13.05 -15.41 10.66
C PRO A 579 13.64 -14.33 9.74
N PHE A 580 14.68 -13.64 10.22
CA PHE A 580 15.53 -12.84 9.33
C PHE A 580 16.30 -13.76 8.36
N PRO A 581 16.64 -13.28 7.15
CA PRO A 581 17.54 -13.99 6.24
C PRO A 581 18.86 -14.39 6.88
N ARG A 582 19.37 -15.57 6.51
CA ARG A 582 20.51 -16.23 7.19
C ARG A 582 21.80 -15.41 7.06
N ASN A 583 22.03 -14.82 5.89
CA ASN A 583 23.20 -13.99 5.63
C ASN A 583 23.14 -12.58 6.26
N LEU A 584 22.01 -12.14 6.81
CA LEU A 584 21.81 -10.75 7.25
C LEU A 584 22.89 -10.30 8.25
N GLY A 585 23.19 -11.11 9.26
CA GLY A 585 24.22 -10.77 10.26
C GLY A 585 25.62 -10.58 9.66
N THR A 586 25.97 -11.36 8.63
CA THR A 586 27.24 -11.21 7.90
C THR A 586 27.25 -9.93 7.07
N VAL A 587 26.16 -9.67 6.35
CA VAL A 587 25.99 -8.46 5.55
C VAL A 587 26.14 -7.21 6.41
N LEU A 588 25.40 -7.12 7.53
CA LEU A 588 25.41 -5.96 8.41
C LEU A 588 26.79 -5.66 9.00
N LYS A 589 27.57 -6.71 9.34
CA LYS A 589 28.94 -6.57 9.85
C LYS A 589 29.97 -6.17 8.79
N GLY A 590 29.60 -6.27 7.51
CA GLY A 590 30.46 -5.87 6.39
C GLY A 590 30.51 -4.37 6.15
N TYR A 591 29.65 -3.59 6.80
CA TYR A 591 29.57 -2.14 6.66
C TYR A 591 30.04 -1.45 7.95
N ASP A 592 30.72 -0.31 7.80
CA ASP A 592 31.22 0.48 8.92
C ASP A 592 30.07 1.14 9.69
N LYS A 593 29.00 1.49 8.98
CA LYS A 593 27.81 2.15 9.54
C LYS A 593 26.53 1.55 8.95
N VAL A 594 25.58 1.23 9.81
CA VAL A 594 24.23 0.80 9.41
C VAL A 594 23.22 1.83 9.89
N VAL A 595 22.44 2.40 8.98
CA VAL A 595 21.35 3.32 9.31
C VAL A 595 20.01 2.64 9.02
N ILE A 596 19.05 2.76 9.94
CA ILE A 596 17.72 2.15 9.85
C ILE A 596 16.66 3.25 9.94
N PRO A 597 16.15 3.73 8.80
CA PRO A 597 15.03 4.66 8.76
C PRO A 597 13.72 3.96 9.12
N GLU A 598 13.05 4.40 10.18
CA GLU A 598 11.82 3.78 10.66
C GLU A 598 10.72 4.81 10.92
N MET A 599 9.48 4.47 10.55
CA MET A 599 8.29 5.24 10.93
C MET A 599 7.79 4.84 12.33
N ASN A 600 8.73 4.69 13.26
CA ASN A 600 8.56 4.32 14.66
C ASN A 600 9.82 4.76 15.45
N LEU A 601 9.95 4.39 16.73
CA LEU A 601 11.10 4.78 17.57
C LEU A 601 12.28 3.77 17.60
N GLY A 602 12.47 2.97 16.54
CA GLY A 602 13.61 2.06 16.40
C GLY A 602 13.31 0.58 16.68
N GLN A 603 12.17 0.06 16.22
CA GLN A 603 11.77 -1.33 16.49
C GLN A 603 12.67 -2.35 15.78
N LEU A 604 12.89 -2.19 14.47
CA LEU A 604 13.80 -3.05 13.72
C LEU A 604 15.23 -2.89 14.23
N ALA A 605 15.66 -1.66 14.51
CA ALA A 605 16.99 -1.40 15.05
C ALA A 605 17.24 -2.12 16.38
N THR A 606 16.24 -2.18 17.25
CA THR A 606 16.30 -2.93 18.52
C THR A 606 16.53 -4.42 18.25
N LEU A 607 15.77 -5.01 17.33
CA LEU A 607 15.89 -6.45 16.97
C LEU A 607 17.25 -6.77 16.34
N VAL A 608 17.72 -5.92 15.42
CA VAL A 608 19.00 -6.09 14.73
C VAL A 608 20.17 -6.01 15.71
N ARG A 609 20.18 -5.00 16.58
CA ARG A 609 21.20 -4.85 17.64
C ARG A 609 21.19 -6.06 18.57
N ALA A 610 20.03 -6.46 19.05
CA ALA A 610 19.88 -7.59 19.97
C ALA A 610 20.36 -8.92 19.36
N LYS A 611 20.10 -9.16 18.08
CA LYS A 611 20.43 -10.43 17.42
C LYS A 611 21.86 -10.50 16.91
N TYR A 612 22.41 -9.41 16.38
CA TYR A 612 23.68 -9.43 15.63
C TYR A 612 24.83 -8.65 16.29
N LEU A 613 24.54 -7.88 17.35
CA LEU A 613 25.51 -7.00 18.02
C LEU A 613 26.18 -6.00 17.06
N VAL A 614 25.41 -5.50 16.09
CA VAL A 614 25.84 -4.45 15.15
C VAL A 614 25.38 -3.10 15.69
N ASP A 615 26.23 -2.08 15.57
CA ASP A 615 25.87 -0.70 15.93
C ASP A 615 24.99 -0.08 14.83
N ALA A 616 23.69 -0.39 14.88
CA ALA A 616 22.71 0.05 13.89
C ALA A 616 22.00 1.35 14.32
N HIS A 617 22.31 2.47 13.69
CA HIS A 617 21.78 3.79 14.02
C HIS A 617 20.33 3.96 13.52
N SER A 618 19.43 4.40 14.40
CA SER A 618 18.03 4.62 14.04
C SER A 618 17.81 6.04 13.52
N TYR A 619 17.10 6.18 12.39
CA TYR A 619 16.55 7.46 11.95
C TYR A 619 15.02 7.40 11.99
N ASN A 620 14.44 8.08 12.97
CA ASN A 620 13.06 7.83 13.38
C ASN A 620 12.13 8.99 13.00
N GLN A 621 10.96 8.69 12.45
CA GLN A 621 9.88 9.66 12.24
C GLN A 621 8.54 9.09 12.72
N VAL A 622 7.87 9.79 13.65
CA VAL A 622 6.60 9.33 14.24
C VAL A 622 5.57 10.46 14.21
N ASN A 623 5.17 10.84 13.00
CA ASN A 623 4.25 11.97 12.75
C ASN A 623 3.04 11.58 11.88
N GLY A 624 2.81 10.28 11.67
CA GLY A 624 1.70 9.77 10.86
C GLY A 624 1.85 9.99 9.35
N MET A 625 3.04 10.34 8.87
CA MET A 625 3.34 10.64 7.47
C MET A 625 4.52 9.79 6.97
N PRO A 626 4.55 9.43 5.67
CA PRO A 626 5.71 8.80 5.07
C PRO A 626 6.92 9.74 5.09
N PHE A 627 8.13 9.17 5.00
CA PHE A 627 9.35 9.95 4.83
C PHE A 627 9.30 10.75 3.52
N LYS A 628 9.74 12.02 3.60
CA LYS A 628 10.14 12.78 2.41
C LYS A 628 11.53 12.32 1.98
N ALA A 629 11.72 12.03 0.70
CA ALA A 629 12.97 11.54 0.14
C ALA A 629 14.12 12.55 0.34
N GLU A 630 13.86 13.85 0.19
CA GLU A 630 14.85 14.91 0.41
C GLU A 630 15.29 15.01 1.87
N GLN A 631 14.34 14.95 2.80
CA GLN A 631 14.65 14.96 4.24
C GLN A 631 15.49 13.75 4.61
N LEU A 632 15.13 12.57 4.10
CA LEU A 632 15.88 11.34 4.35
C LEU A 632 17.27 11.40 3.69
N ALA A 633 17.40 11.93 2.48
CA ALA A 633 18.69 12.11 1.82
C ALA A 633 19.61 13.04 2.61
N ALA A 634 19.08 14.15 3.15
CA ALA A 634 19.86 15.05 4.00
C ALA A 634 20.37 14.33 5.27
N ALA A 635 19.49 13.62 5.97
CA ALA A 635 19.87 12.87 7.16
C ALA A 635 20.90 11.76 6.87
N LEU A 636 20.73 11.03 5.76
CA LEU A 636 21.69 10.01 5.34
C LEU A 636 23.04 10.63 4.94
N LYS A 637 23.04 11.80 4.30
CA LYS A 637 24.28 12.53 3.97
C LYS A 637 25.01 12.98 5.23
N GLU A 638 24.31 13.56 6.20
CA GLU A 638 24.90 13.91 7.50
C GLU A 638 25.53 12.68 8.16
N ALA A 639 24.83 11.54 8.14
CA ALA A 639 25.37 10.30 8.67
C ALA A 639 26.56 9.73 7.87
N ILE A 640 26.74 10.08 6.59
CA ILE A 640 27.94 9.69 5.81
C ILE A 640 29.15 10.53 6.24
N ASP A 641 28.91 11.80 6.56
CA ASP A 641 29.96 12.78 6.86
C ASP A 641 30.46 12.69 8.33
N GLU A 642 29.65 12.10 9.22
CA GLU A 642 30.04 11.69 10.58
C GLU A 642 30.95 10.45 10.60
#